data_AF-A0A9R1TGQ9-F1
#
_entry.id   AF-A0A9R1TGQ9-F1
#
_cell.length_a   1.000
_cell.length_b   1.000
_cell.length_c   1.000
_cell.angle_alpha   90.00
_cell.angle_beta   90.00
_cell.angle_gamma   90.00
#
_symmetry.space_group_name_H-M   'P 1'
#
loop_
_entity.id
_entity.type
_entity.pdbx_description
1 polymer ?
#
loop_
_entity_poly.entity_id
_entity_poly.type
_entity_poly.pdbx_seq_one_letter_code
_entity_poly.pdbx_strand_id
1 'polypeptide(L)'
;MGNTESNVTSGVKKQTDTSSILLYKLVDLKGGGLLVDMMKRATQTKQYAELDHAIRTKVEPFLYNKGKGKWIPISKLVLLRNKERPRHKMLPVLKAMENPADYDVDVDMKDDIIDETKIDKSKYRLICWNLSDRGAVGETILHLCMLNATALHADLAKRLLRFYPNLINDIYLSDEYYGENVLHIAIVNEDPAMVKYLLDSGADVDERCFGNFMCPEDQKASRTDSLDHEWPCVTPETNYDGYVYWGEYPLSFAACLGQEECYRLMLARGADPDKQDTNGNTVLHMLVIYSKLNTFDMAYEVGASLSIRNNQHLTPLTLSARLARIEMFFHIMNIEREIYWQIGSITCAAYPLSQFDTIDVNNGTINNNSALNLVVFGETEEHLELMDGVLVDLLNAKWNTFIKSRFYRQFFLFCFYFVLSLISFVLRPGPSSTDSSTNSTRPTSSSDITTSSGGLSATLMTTHVSKNQGLGQLSRVIRQVAITLATNFFTNNATPASVESFISRISDNITMSLKEVLNSDYDKSLLDESLVELDGRRNESVYEQVTPSAFIMDAALNEEWWEDLTEVCRLMQLDSSTAKIRLTAEVFMELGAMLYILAALREARFLGLNMFIENLMTAPSRVMFLFSCCILMSFPFLRLACADKVEDMLAVVVMLTTAPYFLFFCRGFKTVGPFVVMIYRMIMGDLLRFVTIYLVFVMGFSQAYYIIFLSFDNPQTPEGVDDTTSNPMPSPMESIMAMFLMSMTNFGDYYGAFERTDHEMEAKCLFVVYMAIVAILLVNMLIAMMGNTYQKIAETRNEWQRQWARIVLVVERGVAPAERLKKLMDYSQPMSDGRRALVLRLHQSEEDKEDMKEILEMKRTHERLYKKRMARVKKEREHIIIESVK
;
A
#
# COMPACT_ATOMS: atom_id res chain seq x y z
N MET A 1 22.86 10.56 -6.89
CA MET A 1 22.78 10.20 -5.46
C MET A 1 23.79 9.08 -5.22
N GLY A 2 25.07 9.29 -4.91
CA GLY A 2 25.77 10.49 -4.45
C GLY A 2 25.93 10.56 -2.93
N ASN A 3 26.21 9.43 -2.25
CA ASN A 3 26.91 9.30 -0.96
C ASN A 3 26.69 7.87 -0.42
N THR A 4 27.47 6.91 -0.92
CA THR A 4 27.81 5.74 -0.13
C THR A 4 29.30 5.86 0.11
N GLU A 5 29.65 6.42 1.27
CA GLU A 5 30.98 6.18 1.82
C GLU A 5 31.23 4.68 1.69
N SER A 6 32.21 4.29 0.87
CA SER A 6 32.80 2.98 1.01
C SER A 6 33.37 2.96 2.42
N ASN A 7 32.58 2.42 3.35
CA ASN A 7 32.99 2.18 4.72
C ASN A 7 34.09 1.10 4.67
N VAL A 8 35.29 1.49 4.24
CA VAL A 8 36.51 0.76 4.56
C VAL A 8 36.56 0.82 6.08
N THR A 9 36.15 -0.27 6.72
CA THR A 9 35.98 -0.32 8.16
C THR A 9 37.33 -0.15 8.86
N SER A 10 37.25 0.11 10.15
CA SER A 10 38.42 0.28 11.01
C SER A 10 39.36 -0.94 10.97
N GLY A 11 38.86 -2.16 10.71
CA GLY A 11 39.66 -3.39 10.60
C GLY A 11 40.58 -3.41 9.38
N VAL A 12 40.05 -3.13 8.18
CA VAL A 12 40.84 -3.04 6.94
C VAL A 12 41.82 -1.86 7.00
N LYS A 13 41.44 -0.76 7.66
CA LYS A 13 42.37 0.36 7.92
C LYS A 13 43.52 -0.03 8.85
N LYS A 14 43.30 -0.90 9.85
CA LYS A 14 44.37 -1.40 10.73
C LYS A 14 45.35 -2.35 10.02
N GLN A 15 44.94 -3.00 8.93
CA GLN A 15 45.85 -3.83 8.13
C GLN A 15 46.97 -3.03 7.47
N THR A 16 46.89 -1.69 7.35
CA THR A 16 47.99 -0.89 6.80
C THR A 16 49.18 -0.78 7.76
N ASP A 17 48.97 -0.98 9.06
CA ASP A 17 50.02 -0.95 10.11
C ASP A 17 50.65 -2.35 10.32
N THR A 18 51.05 -3.00 9.24
CA THR A 18 51.58 -4.39 9.23
C THR A 18 52.80 -4.62 10.12
N SER A 19 53.57 -3.57 10.43
CA SER A 19 54.83 -3.68 11.19
C SER A 19 54.63 -3.98 12.68
N SER A 20 53.45 -3.65 13.23
CA SER A 20 53.13 -3.81 14.65
C SER A 20 52.73 -5.24 15.03
N ILE A 21 52.14 -5.98 14.09
CA ILE A 21 51.57 -7.31 14.33
C ILE A 21 52.61 -8.40 14.08
N LEU A 22 52.94 -9.17 15.13
CA LEU A 22 53.94 -10.24 15.06
C LEU A 22 53.57 -11.38 14.10
N LEU A 23 52.26 -11.63 13.89
CA LEU A 23 51.76 -12.63 12.95
C LEU A 23 52.25 -12.38 11.53
N TYR A 24 52.22 -11.13 11.05
CA TYR A 24 52.62 -10.79 9.68
C TYR A 24 54.12 -10.95 9.40
N LYS A 25 54.96 -11.05 10.45
CA LYS A 25 56.38 -11.40 10.30
C LYS A 25 56.58 -12.88 9.95
N LEU A 26 55.64 -13.74 10.35
CA LEU A 26 55.68 -15.17 10.04
C LEU A 26 55.18 -15.44 8.62
N VAL A 27 54.01 -14.90 8.29
CA VAL A 27 53.38 -14.96 6.97
C VAL A 27 52.74 -13.60 6.70
N ASP A 28 53.20 -12.92 5.65
CA ASP A 28 52.70 -11.60 5.28
C ASP A 28 51.47 -11.71 4.36
N LEU A 29 50.62 -10.68 4.36
CA LEU A 29 49.46 -10.52 3.47
C LEU A 29 49.87 -10.57 1.98
N LYS A 30 51.11 -10.18 1.65
CA LYS A 30 51.66 -10.23 0.28
C LYS A 30 52.22 -11.59 -0.12
N GLY A 31 52.12 -12.61 0.75
CA GLY A 31 52.65 -13.95 0.50
C GLY A 31 54.16 -14.10 0.70
N GLY A 32 54.73 -13.23 1.53
CA GLY A 32 56.10 -13.35 2.07
C GLY A 32 56.12 -13.83 3.52
N GLY A 33 57.25 -13.69 4.19
CA GLY A 33 57.40 -13.98 5.61
C GLY A 33 58.37 -15.11 5.90
N LEU A 34 58.79 -15.21 7.17
CA LEU A 34 59.83 -16.14 7.60
C LEU A 34 59.49 -17.60 7.26
N LEU A 35 58.27 -18.05 7.55
CA LEU A 35 57.89 -19.44 7.32
C LEU A 35 57.72 -19.76 5.84
N VAL A 36 57.30 -18.77 5.05
CA VAL A 36 57.18 -18.90 3.60
C VAL A 36 58.56 -19.04 2.96
N ASP A 37 59.54 -18.23 3.37
CA ASP A 37 60.89 -18.30 2.83
C ASP A 37 61.63 -19.56 3.29
N MET A 38 61.39 -20.01 4.53
CA MET A 38 61.83 -21.33 4.99
C MET A 38 61.19 -22.46 4.19
N MET A 39 59.91 -22.37 3.86
CA MET A 39 59.22 -23.34 3.01
C MET A 39 59.79 -23.35 1.59
N LYS A 40 60.07 -22.18 0.99
CA LYS A 40 60.76 -22.09 -0.32
C LYS A 40 62.10 -22.83 -0.30
N ARG A 41 62.94 -22.59 0.73
CA ARG A 41 64.23 -23.28 0.91
C ARG A 41 64.04 -24.79 1.13
N ALA A 42 63.06 -25.18 1.94
CA ALA A 42 62.77 -26.58 2.23
C ALA A 42 62.26 -27.34 1.00
N THR A 43 61.43 -26.72 0.15
CA THR A 43 60.95 -27.32 -1.10
C THR A 43 62.09 -27.51 -2.11
N GLN A 44 63.04 -26.57 -2.19
CA GLN A 44 64.22 -26.68 -3.06
C GLN A 44 65.19 -27.77 -2.58
N THR A 45 65.46 -27.82 -1.28
CA THR A 45 66.43 -28.76 -0.68
C THR A 45 65.83 -30.13 -0.33
N LYS A 46 64.49 -30.26 -0.38
CA LYS A 46 63.71 -31.41 0.13
C LYS A 46 63.95 -31.74 1.61
N GLN A 47 64.59 -30.85 2.36
CA GLN A 47 64.84 -31.00 3.80
C GLN A 47 63.89 -30.09 4.57
N TYR A 48 62.99 -30.69 5.35
CA TYR A 48 61.96 -29.92 6.05
C TYR A 48 62.27 -29.68 7.54
N ALA A 49 63.23 -30.38 8.15
CA ALA A 49 63.45 -30.36 9.60
C ALA A 49 63.64 -28.95 10.22
N GLU A 50 64.33 -28.05 9.53
CA GLU A 50 64.50 -26.65 9.96
C GLU A 50 63.15 -25.93 10.05
N LEU A 51 62.24 -26.20 9.10
CA LEU A 51 60.88 -25.67 9.06
C LEU A 51 60.00 -26.28 10.17
N ASP A 52 60.07 -27.60 10.43
CA ASP A 52 59.31 -28.23 11.54
C ASP A 52 59.69 -27.60 12.88
N HIS A 53 60.99 -27.37 13.08
CA HIS A 53 61.50 -26.78 14.30
C HIS A 53 61.04 -25.32 14.44
N ALA A 54 61.06 -24.56 13.34
CA ALA A 54 60.53 -23.20 13.32
C ALA A 54 59.02 -23.16 13.60
N ILE A 55 58.22 -24.06 13.02
CA ILE A 55 56.78 -24.14 13.28
C ILE A 55 56.51 -24.40 14.77
N ARG A 56 57.22 -25.34 15.39
CA ARG A 56 57.06 -25.62 16.82
C ARG A 56 57.47 -24.41 17.66
N THR A 57 58.66 -23.87 17.45
CA THR A 57 59.20 -22.80 18.31
C THR A 57 58.55 -21.44 18.12
N LYS A 58 58.14 -21.10 16.89
CA LYS A 58 57.61 -19.76 16.55
C LYS A 58 56.09 -19.68 16.55
N VAL A 59 55.37 -20.78 16.31
CA VAL A 59 53.89 -20.79 16.30
C VAL A 59 53.31 -21.18 17.66
N GLU A 60 53.96 -22.06 18.43
CA GLU A 60 53.47 -22.51 19.75
C GLU A 60 53.12 -21.37 20.73
N PRO A 61 53.85 -20.24 20.79
CA PRO A 61 53.50 -19.12 21.68
C PRO A 61 52.13 -18.48 21.40
N PHE A 62 51.63 -18.60 20.16
CA PHE A 62 50.37 -18.02 19.73
C PHE A 62 49.16 -18.93 19.99
N LEU A 63 49.37 -20.15 20.47
CA LEU A 63 48.32 -21.16 20.61
C LEU A 63 47.95 -21.38 22.07
N TYR A 64 46.64 -21.51 22.34
CA TYR A 64 46.16 -21.94 23.65
C TYR A 64 46.55 -23.39 23.91
N ASN A 65 47.07 -23.66 25.12
CA ASN A 65 47.38 -25.01 25.59
C ASN A 65 48.25 -25.81 24.60
N LYS A 66 49.21 -25.14 23.95
CA LYS A 66 50.12 -25.72 22.95
C LYS A 66 49.38 -26.38 21.77
N GLY A 67 48.25 -25.81 21.36
CA GLY A 67 47.45 -26.25 20.20
C GLY A 67 46.30 -27.20 20.52
N LYS A 68 46.02 -27.49 21.80
CA LYS A 68 44.78 -28.20 22.19
C LYS A 68 43.55 -27.29 22.11
N GLY A 69 43.74 -25.98 22.23
CA GLY A 69 42.68 -24.98 22.24
C GLY A 69 42.12 -24.71 23.64
N LYS A 70 41.22 -23.71 23.71
CA LYS A 70 40.51 -23.26 24.91
C LYS A 70 39.05 -23.04 24.55
N TRP A 71 38.14 -23.45 25.45
CA TRP A 71 36.72 -23.16 25.33
C TRP A 71 36.45 -21.72 25.76
N ILE A 72 35.87 -20.93 24.87
CA ILE A 72 35.58 -19.51 25.07
C ILE A 72 34.07 -19.30 24.98
N PRO A 73 33.44 -18.58 25.93
CA PRO A 73 32.02 -18.31 25.87
C PRO A 73 31.68 -17.41 24.67
N ILE A 74 30.58 -17.70 23.98
CA ILE A 74 30.13 -16.94 22.80
C ILE A 74 29.87 -15.48 23.14
N SER A 75 29.35 -15.19 24.34
CA SER A 75 29.14 -13.83 24.83
C SER A 75 30.42 -12.99 24.78
N LYS A 76 31.58 -13.59 25.04
CA LYS A 76 32.89 -12.93 24.96
C LYS A 76 33.27 -12.60 23.51
N LEU A 77 33.04 -13.53 22.58
CA LEU A 77 33.29 -13.31 21.15
C LEU A 77 32.36 -12.23 20.57
N VAL A 78 31.08 -12.24 20.96
CA VAL A 78 30.11 -11.22 20.55
C VAL A 78 30.51 -9.85 21.07
N LEU A 79 30.95 -9.73 22.33
CA LEU A 79 31.44 -8.45 22.87
C LEU A 79 32.67 -7.93 22.13
N LEU A 80 33.61 -8.81 21.78
CA LEU A 80 34.78 -8.46 20.97
C LEU A 80 34.40 -7.93 19.59
N ARG A 81 33.49 -8.62 18.88
CA ARG A 81 32.93 -8.15 17.59
C ARG A 81 32.22 -6.81 17.73
N ASN A 82 31.37 -6.68 18.75
CA ASN A 82 30.53 -5.51 18.94
C ASN A 82 31.34 -4.24 19.24
N LYS A 83 32.56 -4.38 19.78
CA LYS A 83 33.52 -3.28 20.01
C LYS A 83 33.91 -2.54 18.73
N GLU A 84 33.87 -3.21 17.57
CA GLU A 84 34.19 -2.61 16.27
C GLU A 84 33.04 -1.76 15.68
N ARG A 85 31.82 -1.90 16.23
CA ARG A 85 30.63 -1.21 15.74
C ARG A 85 30.58 0.25 16.18
N PRO A 86 29.89 1.13 15.42
CA PRO A 86 29.68 2.51 15.85
C PRO A 86 28.86 2.55 17.15
N ARG A 87 29.14 3.53 18.02
CA ARG A 87 28.59 3.65 19.40
C ARG A 87 27.06 3.52 19.49
N HIS A 88 26.32 3.94 18.47
CA HIS A 88 24.86 3.82 18.46
C HIS A 88 24.35 2.37 18.31
N LYS A 89 25.14 1.47 17.71
CA LYS A 89 24.85 0.03 17.53
C LYS A 89 25.51 -0.88 18.57
N MET A 90 26.27 -0.30 19.51
CA MET A 90 26.89 -1.07 20.57
C MET A 90 25.84 -1.62 21.54
N LEU A 91 26.12 -2.80 22.08
CA LEU A 91 25.33 -3.42 23.14
C LEU A 91 25.23 -2.50 24.36
N PRO A 92 24.14 -2.55 25.15
CA PRO A 92 23.94 -1.68 26.30
C PRO A 92 25.13 -1.64 27.28
N VAL A 93 25.78 -2.80 27.48
CA VAL A 93 26.96 -2.95 28.35
C VAL A 93 28.12 -2.05 27.90
N LEU A 94 28.44 -2.06 26.60
CA LEU A 94 29.52 -1.26 26.03
C LEU A 94 29.10 0.20 25.82
N LYS A 95 27.84 0.44 25.45
CA LYS A 95 27.30 1.78 25.18
C LYS A 95 27.24 2.66 26.42
N ALA A 96 27.01 2.06 27.60
CA ALA A 96 26.97 2.76 28.88
C ALA A 96 28.35 3.24 29.37
N MET A 97 29.44 2.68 28.84
CA MET A 97 30.80 3.08 29.22
C MET A 97 31.21 4.39 28.54
N GLU A 98 31.98 5.22 29.24
CA GLU A 98 32.49 6.49 28.69
C GLU A 98 33.43 6.24 27.50
N ASN A 99 34.36 5.30 27.68
CA ASN A 99 35.27 4.76 26.65
C ASN A 99 35.09 3.25 26.46
N PRO A 100 34.37 2.81 25.41
CA PRO A 100 34.23 1.38 25.08
C PRO A 100 35.56 0.69 24.72
N ALA A 101 36.60 1.45 24.37
CA ALA A 101 37.93 0.94 24.06
C ALA A 101 38.64 0.34 25.30
N ASP A 102 38.34 0.88 26.48
CA ASP A 102 38.98 0.51 27.75
C ASP A 102 38.34 -0.73 28.39
N TYR A 103 37.23 -1.23 27.84
CA TYR A 103 36.62 -2.48 28.28
C TYR A 103 37.53 -3.66 27.94
N ASP A 104 38.08 -4.28 28.99
CA ASP A 104 38.90 -5.47 28.93
C ASP A 104 38.02 -6.71 29.16
N VAL A 105 37.63 -7.33 28.06
CA VAL A 105 36.78 -8.53 28.05
C VAL A 105 37.46 -9.70 28.77
N ASP A 106 38.79 -9.72 28.85
CA ASP A 106 39.53 -10.79 29.54
C ASP A 106 39.52 -10.61 31.06
N VAL A 107 39.40 -9.38 31.56
CA VAL A 107 39.38 -9.08 33.01
C VAL A 107 37.96 -9.12 33.57
N ASP A 108 36.98 -8.58 32.84
CA ASP A 108 35.60 -8.43 33.33
C ASP A 108 34.77 -9.72 33.20
N MET A 109 35.10 -10.60 32.24
CA MET A 109 34.60 -11.98 32.22
C MET A 109 35.67 -12.91 32.77
N LYS A 110 35.52 -13.32 34.04
CA LYS A 110 36.38 -14.35 34.62
C LYS A 110 36.30 -15.62 33.78
N ASP A 111 37.47 -16.18 33.47
CA ASP A 111 37.57 -17.55 32.96
C ASP A 111 37.09 -18.49 34.07
N ASP A 112 35.80 -18.82 34.08
CA ASP A 112 35.30 -19.88 34.94
C ASP A 112 36.05 -21.19 34.60
N ILE A 113 36.37 -21.99 35.61
CA ILE A 113 36.96 -23.32 35.40
C ILE A 113 35.85 -24.21 34.83
N ILE A 114 35.82 -24.34 33.50
CA ILE A 114 34.80 -25.11 32.80
C ILE A 114 35.13 -26.60 32.91
N ASP A 115 34.18 -27.39 33.41
CA ASP A 115 34.25 -28.86 33.36
C ASP A 115 34.03 -29.32 31.92
N GLU A 116 35.11 -29.81 31.27
CA GLU A 116 35.11 -30.26 29.88
C GLU A 116 34.05 -31.33 29.57
N THR A 117 33.53 -32.02 30.59
CA THR A 117 32.56 -33.12 30.43
C THR A 117 31.09 -32.66 30.31
N LYS A 118 30.77 -31.40 30.65
CA LYS A 118 29.40 -30.85 30.64
C LYS A 118 29.26 -29.56 29.84
N ILE A 119 30.04 -29.40 28.78
CA ILE A 119 30.03 -28.18 27.97
C ILE A 119 28.82 -28.17 27.03
N ASP A 120 28.03 -27.10 27.14
CA ASP A 120 27.02 -26.76 26.15
C ASP A 120 27.70 -26.13 24.91
N LYS A 121 27.82 -26.92 23.83
CA LYS A 121 28.42 -26.48 22.55
C LYS A 121 27.69 -25.29 21.93
N SER A 122 26.45 -25.01 22.33
CA SER A 122 25.69 -23.86 21.84
C SER A 122 26.13 -22.53 22.46
N LYS A 123 26.85 -22.56 23.59
CA LYS A 123 27.28 -21.36 24.35
C LYS A 123 28.79 -21.18 24.38
N TYR A 124 29.55 -22.22 24.10
CA TYR A 124 31.00 -22.20 24.11
C TYR A 124 31.55 -22.64 22.76
N ARG A 125 32.59 -21.95 22.31
CA ARG A 125 33.31 -22.25 21.09
C ARG A 125 34.75 -22.65 21.43
N LEU A 126 35.25 -23.71 20.79
CA LEU A 126 36.63 -24.12 20.93
C LEU A 126 37.50 -23.28 20.00
N ILE A 127 38.47 -22.55 20.56
CA ILE A 127 39.40 -21.70 19.80
C ILE A 127 40.83 -22.15 20.07
N CYS A 128 41.62 -22.33 19.01
CA CYS A 128 43.00 -22.80 19.08
C CYS A 128 43.98 -21.63 19.25
N TRP A 129 43.82 -20.58 18.45
CA TRP A 129 44.70 -19.41 18.43
C TRP A 129 44.33 -18.36 19.50
N ASN A 130 45.34 -17.82 20.19
CA ASN A 130 45.15 -16.82 21.24
C ASN A 130 44.46 -15.56 20.71
N LEU A 131 43.37 -15.12 21.35
CA LEU A 131 42.55 -13.98 20.89
C LEU A 131 43.35 -12.67 20.81
N SER A 132 44.30 -12.47 21.73
CA SER A 132 45.11 -11.25 21.82
C SER A 132 46.15 -11.13 20.70
N ASP A 133 46.61 -12.26 20.17
CA ASP A 133 47.73 -12.33 19.22
C ASP A 133 47.25 -12.65 17.78
N ARG A 134 46.00 -12.33 17.46
CA ARG A 134 45.44 -12.47 16.10
C ARG A 134 45.84 -11.30 15.20
N GLY A 135 45.60 -11.45 13.89
CA GLY A 135 45.77 -10.38 12.92
C GLY A 135 44.77 -9.23 13.11
N ALA A 136 44.89 -8.17 12.32
CA ALA A 136 44.07 -6.96 12.44
C ALA A 136 42.57 -7.22 12.23
N VAL A 137 42.20 -8.27 11.50
CA VAL A 137 40.83 -8.68 11.17
C VAL A 137 40.45 -9.94 11.96
N GLY A 138 41.29 -10.36 12.92
CA GLY A 138 41.09 -11.58 13.71
C GLY A 138 41.53 -12.87 13.02
N GLU A 139 42.29 -12.78 11.93
CA GLU A 139 42.81 -13.91 11.18
C GLU A 139 43.87 -14.71 11.96
N THR A 140 44.04 -15.96 11.53
CA THR A 140 45.13 -16.85 11.98
C THR A 140 46.15 -17.05 10.86
N ILE A 141 47.28 -17.66 11.18
CA ILE A 141 48.29 -18.00 10.17
C ILE A 141 47.75 -18.89 9.05
N LEU A 142 46.78 -19.76 9.37
CA LEU A 142 46.19 -20.69 8.42
C LEU A 142 45.32 -19.94 7.38
N HIS A 143 44.57 -18.93 7.83
CA HIS A 143 43.81 -18.04 6.94
C HIS A 143 44.72 -17.29 5.96
N LEU A 144 45.84 -16.73 6.44
CA LEU A 144 46.81 -16.03 5.58
C LEU A 144 47.46 -16.95 4.55
N CYS A 145 47.77 -18.20 4.92
CA CYS A 145 48.25 -19.18 3.95
C CYS A 145 47.23 -19.45 2.84
N MET A 146 45.95 -19.50 3.20
CA MET A 146 44.87 -19.84 2.27
C MET A 146 44.46 -18.66 1.39
N LEU A 147 44.57 -17.42 1.89
CA LEU A 147 44.28 -16.20 1.13
C LEU A 147 45.15 -16.06 -0.14
N ASN A 148 46.43 -16.46 -0.07
CA ASN A 148 47.37 -16.28 -1.19
C ASN A 148 47.23 -17.35 -2.29
N ALA A 149 46.44 -18.40 -2.09
CA ALA A 149 46.10 -19.44 -3.08
C ALA A 149 47.27 -20.07 -3.88
N THR A 150 48.51 -20.02 -3.38
CA THR A 150 49.66 -20.66 -4.05
C THR A 150 49.93 -22.05 -3.52
N ALA A 151 50.46 -22.95 -4.37
CA ALA A 151 50.82 -24.31 -3.98
C ALA A 151 51.77 -24.38 -2.77
N LEU A 152 52.68 -23.41 -2.65
CA LEU A 152 53.62 -23.34 -1.53
C LEU A 152 52.94 -23.05 -0.20
N HIS A 153 51.97 -22.12 -0.20
CA HIS A 153 51.20 -21.82 1.00
C HIS A 153 50.21 -22.93 1.35
N ALA A 154 49.64 -23.61 0.33
CA ALA A 154 48.82 -24.80 0.51
C ALA A 154 49.61 -25.94 1.20
N ASP A 155 50.84 -26.21 0.76
CA ASP A 155 51.67 -27.25 1.39
C ASP A 155 52.16 -26.84 2.79
N LEU A 156 52.43 -25.55 3.02
CA LEU A 156 52.70 -25.02 4.35
C LEU A 156 51.48 -25.19 5.27
N ALA A 157 50.27 -24.90 4.79
CA ALA A 157 49.01 -25.08 5.51
C ALA A 157 48.77 -26.54 5.91
N LYS A 158 48.95 -27.49 4.97
CA LYS A 158 48.89 -28.93 5.26
C LYS A 158 49.87 -29.32 6.37
N ARG A 159 51.06 -28.72 6.36
CA ARG A 159 52.13 -29.01 7.33
C ARG A 159 51.84 -28.43 8.70
N LEU A 160 51.25 -27.24 8.77
CA LEU A 160 50.74 -26.63 10.01
C LEU A 160 49.65 -27.51 10.64
N LEU A 161 48.70 -27.99 9.84
CA LEU A 161 47.60 -28.86 10.30
C LEU A 161 48.08 -30.22 10.82
N ARG A 162 49.21 -30.73 10.33
CA ARG A 162 49.83 -31.96 10.88
C ARG A 162 50.31 -31.79 12.32
N PHE A 163 50.77 -30.59 12.70
CA PHE A 163 51.22 -30.32 14.08
C PHE A 163 50.06 -29.86 14.97
N TYR A 164 49.15 -29.05 14.43
CA TYR A 164 48.06 -28.43 15.17
C TYR A 164 46.72 -28.67 14.43
N PRO A 165 46.09 -29.85 14.59
CA PRO A 165 44.87 -30.19 13.86
C PRO A 165 43.67 -29.32 14.24
N ASN A 166 43.55 -28.94 15.51
CA ASN A 166 42.41 -28.13 16.01
C ASN A 166 42.39 -26.70 15.44
N LEU A 167 43.48 -26.24 14.81
CA LEU A 167 43.54 -24.92 14.17
C LEU A 167 42.59 -24.80 12.97
N ILE A 168 42.12 -25.93 12.43
CA ILE A 168 41.26 -25.98 11.23
C ILE A 168 39.88 -25.36 11.43
N ASN A 169 39.39 -25.23 12.67
CA ASN A 169 38.06 -24.71 12.98
C ASN A 169 38.08 -23.29 13.57
N ASP A 170 39.26 -22.64 13.58
CA ASP A 170 39.35 -21.23 13.95
C ASP A 170 38.73 -20.35 12.86
N ILE A 171 38.03 -19.30 13.26
CA ILE A 171 37.33 -18.36 12.38
C ILE A 171 37.95 -16.96 12.41
N TYR A 172 37.61 -16.13 11.43
CA TYR A 172 37.75 -14.68 11.51
C TYR A 172 36.83 -14.07 12.59
N LEU A 173 37.31 -13.01 13.26
CA LEU A 173 36.61 -12.36 14.38
C LEU A 173 36.15 -10.92 14.10
N SER A 174 36.60 -10.30 13.01
CA SER A 174 36.13 -8.96 12.63
C SER A 174 34.64 -8.96 12.32
N ASP A 175 33.95 -7.83 12.51
CA ASP A 175 32.51 -7.73 12.19
C ASP A 175 32.23 -7.96 10.69
N GLU A 176 33.19 -7.68 9.80
CA GLU A 176 33.05 -7.86 8.35
C GLU A 176 33.08 -9.31 7.89
N TYR A 177 34.05 -10.09 8.36
CA TYR A 177 34.32 -11.46 7.93
C TYR A 177 34.02 -12.49 9.04
N TYR A 178 33.26 -12.09 10.06
CA TYR A 178 33.00 -12.93 11.21
C TYR A 178 32.50 -14.32 10.82
N GLY A 179 33.14 -15.36 11.35
CA GLY A 179 32.75 -16.74 11.11
C GLY A 179 33.31 -17.34 9.82
N GLU A 180 34.03 -16.55 9.01
CA GLU A 180 34.74 -17.10 7.87
C GLU A 180 35.81 -18.08 8.36
N ASN A 181 35.74 -19.30 7.83
CA ASN A 181 36.66 -20.39 8.10
C ASN A 181 37.52 -20.66 6.85
N VAL A 182 38.67 -21.27 7.04
CA VAL A 182 39.59 -21.75 5.99
C VAL A 182 38.88 -22.61 4.93
N LEU A 183 37.85 -23.37 5.32
CA LEU A 183 37.03 -24.13 4.36
C LEU A 183 36.31 -23.22 3.36
N HIS A 184 35.78 -22.07 3.80
CA HIS A 184 35.15 -21.08 2.92
C HIS A 184 36.17 -20.52 1.91
N ILE A 185 37.37 -20.15 2.39
CA ILE A 185 38.43 -19.61 1.53
C ILE A 185 38.90 -20.64 0.51
N ALA A 186 39.03 -21.91 0.90
CA ALA A 186 39.41 -22.99 -0.01
C ALA A 186 38.39 -23.15 -1.16
N ILE A 187 37.10 -22.99 -0.87
CA ILE A 187 36.02 -23.02 -1.85
C ILE A 187 36.09 -21.79 -2.75
N VAL A 188 36.29 -20.58 -2.20
CA VAL A 188 36.45 -19.36 -2.99
C VAL A 188 37.65 -19.43 -3.93
N ASN A 189 38.73 -20.11 -3.54
CA ASN A 189 39.91 -20.34 -4.36
C ASN A 189 39.75 -21.44 -5.43
N GLU A 190 38.61 -22.13 -5.47
CA GLU A 190 38.31 -23.21 -6.43
C GLU A 190 39.28 -24.41 -6.38
N ASP A 191 39.81 -24.76 -5.20
CA ASP A 191 40.72 -25.91 -5.02
C ASP A 191 40.01 -27.13 -4.38
N PRO A 192 39.42 -28.05 -5.17
CA PRO A 192 38.75 -29.23 -4.64
C PRO A 192 39.69 -30.20 -3.93
N ALA A 193 40.99 -30.21 -4.28
CA ALA A 193 41.97 -31.08 -3.64
C ALA A 193 42.27 -30.61 -2.21
N MET A 194 42.37 -29.30 -2.00
CA MET A 194 42.50 -28.74 -0.66
C MET A 194 41.21 -28.90 0.14
N VAL A 195 40.04 -28.64 -0.44
CA VAL A 195 38.75 -28.89 0.22
C VAL A 195 38.66 -30.34 0.71
N LYS A 196 39.06 -31.31 -0.12
CA LYS A 196 39.14 -32.73 0.28
C LYS A 196 40.04 -32.96 1.47
N TYR A 197 41.24 -32.37 1.44
CA TYR A 197 42.21 -32.52 2.52
C TYR A 197 41.70 -31.92 3.84
N LEU A 198 41.08 -30.73 3.79
CA LEU A 198 40.51 -30.07 4.96
C LEU A 198 39.38 -30.90 5.56
N LEU A 199 38.47 -31.40 4.72
CA LEU A 199 37.39 -32.28 5.15
C LEU A 199 37.91 -33.63 5.70
N ASP A 200 39.01 -34.17 5.16
CA ASP A 200 39.65 -35.39 5.68
C ASP A 200 40.34 -35.14 7.03
N SER A 201 40.76 -33.90 7.28
CA SER A 201 41.43 -33.48 8.51
C SER A 201 40.46 -33.06 9.62
N GLY A 202 39.14 -33.17 9.40
CA GLY A 202 38.11 -32.88 10.40
C GLY A 202 37.63 -31.42 10.43
N ALA A 203 37.70 -30.70 9.30
CA ALA A 203 37.05 -29.40 9.17
C ALA A 203 35.53 -29.53 9.37
N ASP A 204 34.94 -28.60 10.13
CA ASP A 204 33.49 -28.50 10.25
C ASP A 204 32.85 -28.06 8.93
N VAL A 205 31.92 -28.86 8.42
CA VAL A 205 31.23 -28.65 7.14
C VAL A 205 30.08 -27.66 7.28
N ASP A 206 29.62 -27.45 8.53
CA ASP A 206 28.44 -26.68 8.87
C ASP A 206 28.78 -25.37 9.59
N GLU A 207 30.04 -24.95 9.52
CA GLU A 207 30.51 -23.69 10.06
C GLU A 207 29.81 -22.52 9.37
N ARG A 208 29.41 -21.49 10.12
CA ARG A 208 28.63 -20.37 9.55
C ARG A 208 29.45 -19.09 9.48
N CYS A 209 29.42 -18.45 8.32
CA CYS A 209 29.98 -17.12 8.06
C CYS A 209 28.87 -16.06 8.02
N PHE A 210 28.69 -15.32 9.12
CA PHE A 210 27.65 -14.28 9.27
C PHE A 210 28.23 -12.85 9.33
N GLY A 211 29.41 -12.66 8.75
CA GLY A 211 30.05 -11.35 8.62
C GLY A 211 29.16 -10.32 7.92
N ASN A 212 29.37 -9.04 8.23
CA ASN A 212 28.66 -7.92 7.61
C ASN A 212 28.90 -7.85 6.09
N PHE A 213 30.04 -8.34 5.60
CA PHE A 213 30.36 -8.39 4.17
C PHE A 213 29.43 -9.35 3.41
N MET A 214 29.10 -10.49 4.02
CA MET A 214 28.29 -11.57 3.41
C MET A 214 26.78 -11.38 3.63
N CYS A 215 26.35 -10.20 4.08
CA CYS A 215 24.96 -9.89 4.39
C CYS A 215 24.35 -8.99 3.29
N PRO A 216 23.06 -9.17 2.93
CA PRO A 216 22.36 -8.24 2.04
C PRO A 216 22.50 -6.78 2.47
N GLU A 217 22.66 -5.86 1.51
CA GLU A 217 22.97 -4.45 1.76
C GLU A 217 21.87 -3.74 2.56
N ASP A 218 20.61 -4.09 2.31
CA ASP A 218 19.44 -3.56 3.00
C ASP A 218 19.44 -3.92 4.50
N GLN A 219 19.96 -5.09 4.87
CA GLN A 219 20.03 -5.57 6.24
C GLN A 219 21.23 -5.04 7.02
N LYS A 220 22.31 -4.57 6.37
CA LYS A 220 23.53 -4.10 7.06
C LYS A 220 23.26 -2.98 8.07
N ALA A 221 22.30 -2.10 7.76
CA ALA A 221 21.92 -1.02 8.65
C ALA A 221 21.21 -1.52 9.92
N SER A 222 20.37 -2.57 9.81
CA SER A 222 19.48 -3.06 10.87
C SER A 222 20.11 -4.14 11.78
N ARG A 223 21.32 -4.62 11.46
CA ARG A 223 22.05 -5.63 12.24
C ARG A 223 22.25 -5.23 13.70
N THR A 224 21.85 -6.11 14.61
CA THR A 224 22.08 -6.01 16.06
C THR A 224 22.66 -7.31 16.59
N ASP A 225 23.32 -7.26 17.75
CA ASP A 225 23.88 -8.44 18.41
C ASP A 225 23.05 -8.81 19.64
N SER A 226 23.09 -10.08 20.02
CA SER A 226 22.61 -10.59 21.29
C SER A 226 23.73 -11.36 21.99
N LEU A 227 23.73 -11.42 23.32
CA LEU A 227 24.75 -12.18 24.07
C LEU A 227 24.44 -13.69 24.14
N ASP A 228 23.22 -14.09 23.76
CA ASP A 228 22.73 -15.45 23.88
C ASP A 228 23.19 -16.36 22.74
N HIS A 229 23.47 -15.79 21.56
CA HIS A 229 23.86 -16.54 20.36
C HIS A 229 24.88 -15.78 19.50
N GLU A 230 25.62 -16.52 18.66
CA GLU A 230 26.75 -15.96 17.90
C GLU A 230 26.31 -15.14 16.68
N TRP A 231 25.23 -15.57 15.99
CA TRP A 231 24.73 -14.92 14.79
C TRP A 231 24.10 -13.54 15.09
N PRO A 232 24.11 -12.59 14.15
CA PRO A 232 23.47 -11.29 14.32
C PRO A 232 21.95 -11.39 14.19
N CYS A 233 21.22 -10.55 14.91
CA CYS A 233 19.80 -10.36 14.71
C CYS A 233 19.57 -9.40 13.53
N VAL A 234 18.78 -9.84 12.54
CA VAL A 234 18.47 -9.10 11.32
C VAL A 234 16.96 -8.91 11.16
N THR A 235 16.56 -7.93 10.35
CA THR A 235 15.16 -7.76 9.97
C THR A 235 14.70 -8.90 9.08
N PRO A 236 13.50 -9.47 9.30
CA PRO A 236 13.01 -10.61 8.52
C PRO A 236 12.73 -10.25 7.06
N GLU A 237 12.33 -9.01 6.79
CA GLU A 237 12.12 -8.52 5.44
C GLU A 237 13.45 -8.10 4.81
N THR A 238 13.67 -8.59 3.60
CA THR A 238 14.81 -8.27 2.76
C THR A 238 14.44 -8.39 1.28
N ASN A 239 15.11 -7.60 0.45
CA ASN A 239 15.08 -7.69 -1.00
C ASN A 239 16.23 -8.54 -1.57
N TYR A 240 17.15 -9.00 -0.71
CA TYR A 240 18.37 -9.74 -1.08
C TYR A 240 19.30 -8.97 -2.03
N ASP A 241 19.16 -7.64 -2.10
CA ASP A 241 20.06 -6.81 -2.90
C ASP A 241 21.43 -6.77 -2.22
N GLY A 242 22.48 -6.97 -3.02
CA GLY A 242 23.85 -6.86 -2.55
C GLY A 242 24.84 -7.55 -3.47
N TYR A 243 26.12 -7.29 -3.25
CA TYR A 243 27.20 -7.87 -4.05
C TYR A 243 27.49 -9.33 -3.68
N VAL A 244 27.47 -9.65 -2.38
CA VAL A 244 27.90 -10.96 -1.87
C VAL A 244 26.99 -11.40 -0.74
N TYR A 245 26.15 -12.41 -1.02
CA TYR A 245 25.32 -13.09 -0.04
C TYR A 245 25.28 -14.57 -0.41
N TRP A 246 26.11 -15.41 0.21
CA TRP A 246 26.28 -16.82 -0.18
C TRP A 246 25.70 -17.83 0.81
N GLY A 247 24.77 -17.41 1.67
CA GLY A 247 23.98 -18.30 2.52
C GLY A 247 24.76 -18.93 3.68
N GLU A 248 25.78 -18.25 4.20
CA GLU A 248 26.57 -18.55 5.42
C GLU A 248 27.35 -19.87 5.47
N TYR A 249 26.91 -20.95 4.81
CA TYR A 249 27.50 -22.28 4.91
C TYR A 249 28.52 -22.56 3.77
N PRO A 250 29.54 -23.40 4.02
CA PRO A 250 30.47 -23.83 2.97
C PRO A 250 29.75 -24.48 1.78
N LEU A 251 28.72 -25.28 2.06
CA LEU A 251 27.95 -25.96 1.03
C LEU A 251 27.22 -24.97 0.09
N SER A 252 26.64 -23.89 0.64
CA SER A 252 25.98 -22.86 -0.17
C SER A 252 26.99 -22.01 -0.94
N PHE A 253 28.21 -21.77 -0.41
CA PHE A 253 29.29 -21.11 -1.15
C PHE A 253 29.65 -21.88 -2.42
N ALA A 254 29.89 -23.20 -2.31
CA ALA A 254 30.19 -24.01 -3.49
C ALA A 254 29.03 -24.03 -4.49
N ALA A 255 27.79 -24.00 -4.01
CA ALA A 255 26.61 -23.91 -4.86
C ALA A 255 26.51 -22.56 -5.60
N CYS A 256 26.72 -21.43 -4.91
CA CYS A 256 26.69 -20.11 -5.53
C CYS A 256 27.81 -19.91 -6.57
N LEU A 257 29.00 -20.50 -6.32
CA LEU A 257 30.14 -20.48 -7.24
C LEU A 257 29.99 -21.49 -8.40
N GLY A 258 29.03 -22.41 -8.35
CA GLY A 258 28.82 -23.42 -9.38
C GLY A 258 29.86 -24.57 -9.35
N GLN A 259 30.52 -24.78 -8.21
CA GLN A 259 31.56 -25.79 -8.05
C GLN A 259 30.96 -27.16 -7.71
N GLU A 260 30.65 -27.95 -8.74
CA GLU A 260 30.01 -29.26 -8.57
C GLU A 260 30.85 -30.26 -7.76
N GLU A 261 32.17 -30.29 -7.97
CA GLU A 261 33.05 -31.24 -7.28
C GLU A 261 33.11 -30.97 -5.78
N CYS A 262 33.30 -29.70 -5.39
CA CYS A 262 33.27 -29.26 -4.00
C CYS A 262 31.91 -29.56 -3.35
N TYR A 263 30.82 -29.30 -4.07
CA TYR A 263 29.46 -29.56 -3.60
C TYR A 263 29.22 -31.05 -3.31
N ARG A 264 29.52 -31.94 -4.27
CA ARG A 264 29.38 -33.40 -4.11
C ARG A 264 30.28 -33.94 -2.99
N LEU A 265 31.49 -33.41 -2.86
CA LEU A 265 32.46 -33.83 -1.85
C LEU A 265 32.00 -33.48 -0.43
N MET A 266 31.47 -32.27 -0.21
CA MET A 266 30.91 -31.87 1.09
C MET A 266 29.71 -32.74 1.48
N LEU A 267 28.81 -33.03 0.53
CA LEU A 267 27.67 -33.92 0.75
C LEU A 267 28.11 -35.35 1.10
N ALA A 268 29.17 -35.86 0.46
CA ALA A 268 29.75 -37.16 0.80
C ALA A 268 30.26 -37.21 2.26
N ARG A 269 30.67 -36.06 2.82
CA ARG A 269 31.14 -35.92 4.21
C ARG A 269 30.03 -35.59 5.21
N GLY A 270 28.78 -35.50 4.75
CA GLY A 270 27.61 -35.35 5.62
C GLY A 270 27.05 -33.93 5.72
N ALA A 271 27.44 -33.01 4.81
CA ALA A 271 26.77 -31.72 4.71
C ALA A 271 25.27 -31.90 4.47
N ASP A 272 24.44 -31.07 5.10
CA ASP A 272 23.00 -31.08 4.89
C ASP A 272 22.54 -29.87 4.04
N PRO A 273 22.02 -30.06 2.82
CA PRO A 273 21.57 -28.96 1.97
C PRO A 273 20.29 -28.28 2.45
N ASP A 274 19.59 -28.88 3.43
CA ASP A 274 18.36 -28.33 4.00
C ASP A 274 18.62 -27.39 5.20
N LYS A 275 19.89 -27.19 5.59
CA LYS A 275 20.25 -26.22 6.64
C LYS A 275 19.92 -24.80 6.22
N GLN A 276 19.44 -24.05 7.19
CA GLN A 276 18.97 -22.69 7.02
C GLN A 276 19.97 -21.69 7.59
N ASP A 277 20.18 -20.59 6.88
CA ASP A 277 20.99 -19.47 7.34
C ASP A 277 20.20 -18.55 8.29
N THR A 278 20.78 -17.41 8.69
CA THR A 278 20.11 -16.42 9.56
C THR A 278 18.78 -15.89 8.99
N ASN A 279 18.62 -15.84 7.67
CA ASN A 279 17.37 -15.43 7.01
C ASN A 279 16.37 -16.60 6.80
N GLY A 280 16.72 -17.81 7.23
CA GLY A 280 15.93 -19.01 7.01
C GLY A 280 16.09 -19.60 5.61
N ASN A 281 17.03 -19.11 4.81
CA ASN A 281 17.24 -19.56 3.44
C ASN A 281 18.05 -20.86 3.41
N THR A 282 17.64 -21.77 2.54
CA THR A 282 18.39 -23.01 2.21
C THR A 282 19.25 -22.81 0.97
N VAL A 283 20.08 -23.80 0.63
CA VAL A 283 20.90 -23.79 -0.60
C VAL A 283 20.05 -23.51 -1.85
N LEU A 284 18.84 -24.08 -1.95
CA LEU A 284 17.94 -23.84 -3.09
C LEU A 284 17.43 -22.40 -3.16
N HIS A 285 17.19 -21.74 -2.01
CA HIS A 285 16.84 -20.32 -1.99
C HIS A 285 17.99 -19.47 -2.52
N MET A 286 19.24 -19.80 -2.16
CA MET A 286 20.42 -19.10 -2.65
C MET A 286 20.58 -19.23 -4.17
N LEU A 287 20.37 -20.43 -4.72
CA LEU A 287 20.44 -20.68 -6.15
C LEU A 287 19.35 -19.95 -6.94
N VAL A 288 18.18 -19.72 -6.33
CA VAL A 288 17.14 -18.85 -6.88
C VAL A 288 17.57 -17.39 -6.92
N ILE A 289 18.15 -16.86 -5.84
CA ILE A 289 18.62 -15.46 -5.78
C ILE A 289 19.62 -15.17 -6.91
N TYR A 290 20.56 -16.08 -7.14
CA TYR A 290 21.59 -15.97 -8.20
C TYR A 290 21.19 -16.51 -9.57
N SER A 291 20.02 -17.14 -9.69
CA SER A 291 19.53 -17.75 -10.94
C SER A 291 20.49 -18.76 -11.57
N LYS A 292 20.95 -19.73 -10.78
CA LYS A 292 21.89 -20.79 -11.21
C LYS A 292 21.16 -22.11 -11.46
N LEU A 293 20.62 -22.29 -12.66
CA LEU A 293 19.83 -23.47 -13.05
C LEU A 293 20.60 -24.80 -12.93
N ASN A 294 21.77 -24.92 -13.56
CA ASN A 294 22.53 -26.19 -13.56
C ASN A 294 22.88 -26.67 -12.15
N THR A 295 23.29 -25.75 -11.28
CA THR A 295 23.63 -26.07 -9.89
C THR A 295 22.36 -26.33 -9.06
N PHE A 296 21.23 -25.72 -9.41
CA PHE A 296 19.93 -26.02 -8.84
C PHE A 296 19.50 -27.46 -9.13
N ASP A 297 19.66 -27.91 -10.38
CA ASP A 297 19.38 -29.29 -10.77
C ASP A 297 20.23 -30.27 -10.01
N MET A 298 21.54 -30.05 -9.96
CA MET A 298 22.43 -30.90 -9.16
C MET A 298 22.03 -30.90 -7.67
N ALA A 299 21.73 -29.74 -7.07
CA ALA A 299 21.33 -29.66 -5.67
C ALA A 299 20.02 -30.42 -5.41
N TYR A 300 19.06 -30.30 -6.33
CA TYR A 300 17.81 -31.05 -6.28
C TYR A 300 18.07 -32.55 -6.45
N GLU A 301 18.83 -32.99 -7.45
CA GLU A 301 19.21 -34.41 -7.64
C GLU A 301 19.79 -35.04 -6.39
N VAL A 302 20.67 -34.32 -5.68
CA VAL A 302 21.33 -34.83 -4.47
C VAL A 302 20.41 -34.86 -3.23
N GLY A 303 19.18 -34.35 -3.36
CA GLY A 303 18.13 -34.53 -2.36
C GLY A 303 17.75 -33.26 -1.59
N ALA A 304 18.06 -32.06 -2.08
CA ALA A 304 17.63 -30.82 -1.42
C ALA A 304 16.09 -30.63 -1.50
N SER A 305 15.46 -30.21 -0.40
CA SER A 305 13.99 -30.07 -0.32
C SER A 305 13.47 -28.73 -0.86
N LEU A 306 12.45 -28.78 -1.73
CA LEU A 306 11.71 -27.60 -2.23
C LEU A 306 10.65 -27.07 -1.25
N SER A 307 10.30 -27.85 -0.22
CA SER A 307 9.16 -27.56 0.65
C SER A 307 9.46 -26.60 1.82
N ILE A 308 10.75 -26.38 2.10
CA ILE A 308 11.21 -25.59 3.24
C ILE A 308 10.94 -24.11 2.98
N ARG A 309 10.48 -23.42 4.03
CA ARG A 309 10.17 -21.99 3.99
C ARG A 309 11.20 -21.20 4.78
N ASN A 310 11.59 -20.03 4.26
CA ASN A 310 12.45 -19.09 4.95
C ASN A 310 11.70 -18.26 6.02
N ASN A 311 12.38 -17.30 6.65
CA ASN A 311 11.78 -16.45 7.69
C ASN A 311 10.67 -15.52 7.14
N GLN A 312 10.63 -15.28 5.83
CA GLN A 312 9.54 -14.58 5.13
C GLN A 312 8.37 -15.51 4.78
N HIS A 313 8.45 -16.79 5.20
CA HIS A 313 7.52 -17.86 4.84
C HIS A 313 7.44 -18.15 3.33
N LEU A 314 8.52 -17.87 2.60
CA LEU A 314 8.66 -18.16 1.17
C LEU A 314 9.40 -19.47 0.96
N THR A 315 8.91 -20.30 0.04
CA THR A 315 9.64 -21.43 -0.56
C THR A 315 10.51 -20.94 -1.72
N PRO A 316 11.43 -21.76 -2.26
CA PRO A 316 12.22 -21.40 -3.44
C PRO A 316 11.37 -20.96 -4.64
N LEU A 317 10.20 -21.59 -4.85
CA LEU A 317 9.24 -21.21 -5.91
C LEU A 317 8.61 -19.83 -5.67
N THR A 318 8.14 -19.56 -4.44
CA THR A 318 7.53 -18.25 -4.14
C THR A 318 8.59 -17.15 -4.04
N LEU A 319 9.84 -17.48 -3.69
CA LEU A 319 10.95 -16.54 -3.69
C LEU A 319 11.32 -16.14 -5.13
N SER A 320 11.36 -17.08 -6.08
CA SER A 320 11.59 -16.74 -7.49
C SER A 320 10.48 -15.85 -8.05
N ALA A 321 9.23 -16.05 -7.60
CA ALA A 321 8.11 -15.18 -7.93
C ALA A 321 8.27 -13.76 -7.34
N ARG A 322 8.75 -13.63 -6.10
CA ARG A 322 8.99 -12.32 -5.45
C ARG A 322 10.14 -11.54 -6.07
N LEU A 323 11.20 -12.24 -6.48
CA LEU A 323 12.38 -11.65 -7.12
C LEU A 323 12.25 -11.55 -8.65
N ALA A 324 11.10 -11.95 -9.22
CA ALA A 324 10.85 -12.02 -10.66
C ALA A 324 11.90 -12.80 -11.47
N ARG A 325 12.45 -13.90 -10.91
CA ARG A 325 13.39 -14.78 -11.63
C ARG A 325 12.62 -15.74 -12.55
N ILE A 326 12.32 -15.29 -13.76
CA ILE A 326 11.42 -15.95 -14.72
C ILE A 326 11.85 -17.40 -15.03
N GLU A 327 13.10 -17.59 -15.45
CA GLU A 327 13.62 -18.90 -15.82
C GLU A 327 13.57 -19.88 -14.64
N MET A 328 14.05 -19.46 -13.47
CA MET A 328 14.00 -20.27 -12.24
C MET A 328 12.56 -20.61 -11.84
N PHE A 329 11.62 -19.68 -11.98
CA PHE A 329 10.22 -19.90 -11.63
C PHE A 329 9.59 -21.00 -12.49
N PHE A 330 9.71 -20.90 -13.81
CA PHE A 330 9.17 -21.92 -14.71
C PHE A 330 9.90 -23.25 -14.58
N HIS A 331 11.21 -23.23 -14.33
CA HIS A 331 11.99 -24.44 -14.10
C HIS A 331 11.53 -25.19 -12.84
N ILE A 332 11.43 -24.51 -11.69
CA ILE A 332 10.92 -25.10 -10.45
C ILE A 332 9.49 -25.59 -10.65
N MET A 333 8.66 -24.86 -11.39
CA MET A 333 7.30 -25.28 -11.70
C MET A 333 7.25 -26.56 -12.54
N ASN A 334 8.16 -26.72 -13.51
CA ASN A 334 8.32 -27.94 -14.29
C ASN A 334 8.82 -29.11 -13.43
N ILE A 335 9.62 -28.83 -12.40
CA ILE A 335 10.01 -29.83 -11.38
C ILE A 335 8.83 -30.14 -10.45
N GLU A 336 7.93 -29.22 -10.12
CA GLU A 336 6.80 -29.53 -9.23
C GLU A 336 5.62 -30.21 -9.94
N ARG A 337 5.48 -30.06 -11.27
CA ARG A 337 4.35 -30.65 -12.02
C ARG A 337 4.40 -32.17 -12.09
N GLU A 338 3.24 -32.82 -11.98
CA GLU A 338 3.10 -34.25 -12.33
C GLU A 338 2.42 -34.41 -13.69
N ILE A 339 2.82 -35.44 -14.43
CA ILE A 339 2.25 -35.75 -15.74
C ILE A 339 1.34 -36.97 -15.57
N TYR A 340 0.06 -36.83 -15.94
CA TYR A 340 -0.89 -37.95 -15.89
C TYR A 340 -0.79 -38.82 -17.14
N TRP A 341 -0.75 -38.18 -18.31
CA TRP A 341 -0.64 -38.88 -19.58
C TRP A 341 -0.07 -37.94 -20.65
N GLN A 342 0.52 -38.54 -21.67
CA GLN A 342 1.06 -37.88 -22.84
C GLN A 342 0.62 -38.63 -24.08
N ILE A 343 0.04 -37.92 -25.05
CA ILE A 343 -0.35 -38.47 -26.34
C ILE A 343 0.13 -37.57 -27.48
N GLY A 344 1.11 -38.05 -28.24
CA GLY A 344 1.75 -37.25 -29.28
C GLY A 344 2.37 -35.98 -28.73
N SER A 345 1.87 -34.82 -29.17
CA SER A 345 2.26 -33.48 -28.74
C SER A 345 1.38 -32.89 -27.63
N ILE A 346 0.39 -33.63 -27.13
CA ILE A 346 -0.49 -33.15 -26.05
C ILE A 346 -0.10 -33.84 -24.74
N THR A 347 0.19 -33.06 -23.71
CA THR A 347 0.43 -33.55 -22.35
C THR A 347 -0.63 -33.05 -21.40
N CYS A 348 -1.07 -33.93 -20.50
CA CYS A 348 -1.90 -33.55 -19.37
C CYS A 348 -1.02 -33.46 -18.13
N ALA A 349 -0.80 -32.23 -17.68
CA ALA A 349 0.03 -31.91 -16.53
C ALA A 349 -0.82 -31.33 -15.39
N ALA A 350 -0.49 -31.73 -14.16
CA ALA A 350 -1.10 -31.25 -12.94
C ALA A 350 -0.09 -30.39 -12.18
N TYR A 351 -0.44 -29.12 -11.97
CA TYR A 351 0.37 -28.15 -11.24
C TYR A 351 -0.15 -27.98 -9.80
N PRO A 352 0.66 -28.22 -8.75
CA PRO A 352 0.20 -28.13 -7.38
C PRO A 352 -0.21 -26.70 -7.01
N LEU A 353 -1.41 -26.53 -6.43
CA LEU A 353 -1.98 -25.21 -6.13
C LEU A 353 -1.51 -24.62 -4.79
N SER A 354 -0.90 -25.42 -3.89
CA SER A 354 -0.66 -25.00 -2.50
C SER A 354 0.20 -23.74 -2.34
N GLN A 355 1.13 -23.50 -3.27
CA GLN A 355 2.03 -22.33 -3.27
C GLN A 355 1.68 -21.35 -4.40
N PHE A 356 0.90 -21.79 -5.37
CA PHE A 356 0.59 -21.05 -6.58
C PHE A 356 -0.65 -20.18 -6.40
N ASP A 357 -1.69 -20.75 -5.78
CA ASP A 357 -2.96 -20.10 -5.60
C ASP A 357 -2.98 -19.19 -4.36
N THR A 358 -3.75 -18.11 -4.45
CA THR A 358 -4.06 -17.20 -3.35
C THR A 358 -4.94 -17.84 -2.29
N ILE A 359 -5.62 -18.95 -2.59
CA ILE A 359 -6.54 -19.63 -1.67
C ILE A 359 -5.81 -20.76 -0.95
N ASP A 360 -5.75 -20.69 0.38
CA ASP A 360 -5.26 -21.81 1.17
C ASP A 360 -6.31 -22.94 1.19
N VAL A 361 -5.84 -24.16 0.88
CA VAL A 361 -6.65 -25.38 0.70
C VAL A 361 -7.36 -25.79 1.99
N ASN A 362 -6.80 -25.45 3.15
CA ASN A 362 -7.32 -25.92 4.44
C ASN A 362 -8.44 -25.05 5.01
N ASN A 363 -8.32 -23.73 4.88
CA ASN A 363 -9.18 -22.77 5.58
C ASN A 363 -9.92 -21.81 4.61
N GLY A 364 -9.59 -21.80 3.31
CA GLY A 364 -10.15 -20.87 2.33
C GLY A 364 -9.75 -19.41 2.55
N THR A 365 -8.78 -19.14 3.42
CA THR A 365 -8.20 -17.82 3.66
C THR A 365 -7.26 -17.42 2.52
N ILE A 366 -6.91 -16.13 2.47
CA ILE A 366 -5.99 -15.62 1.45
C ILE A 366 -4.57 -15.78 1.95
N ASN A 367 -3.74 -16.47 1.16
CA ASN A 367 -2.31 -16.53 1.34
C ASN A 367 -1.65 -15.38 0.57
N ASN A 368 -1.10 -14.41 1.29
CA ASN A 368 -0.39 -13.27 0.70
C ASN A 368 0.98 -13.66 0.11
N ASN A 369 1.53 -14.80 0.53
CA ASN A 369 2.82 -15.31 0.07
C ASN A 369 2.68 -16.28 -1.10
N SER A 370 1.49 -16.38 -1.70
CA SER A 370 1.31 -17.19 -2.90
C SER A 370 2.03 -16.56 -4.09
N ALA A 371 2.48 -17.40 -5.02
CA ALA A 371 3.10 -16.95 -6.25
C ALA A 371 2.19 -15.96 -6.99
N LEU A 372 0.90 -16.28 -7.18
CA LEU A 372 -0.03 -15.40 -7.88
C LEU A 372 -0.17 -14.03 -7.21
N ASN A 373 -0.20 -13.95 -5.87
CA ASN A 373 -0.27 -12.68 -5.17
C ASN A 373 1.01 -11.87 -5.37
N LEU A 374 2.17 -12.50 -5.19
CA LEU A 374 3.48 -11.85 -5.32
C LEU A 374 3.69 -11.31 -6.74
N VAL A 375 3.35 -12.07 -7.78
CA VAL A 375 3.52 -11.63 -9.17
C VAL A 375 2.59 -10.47 -9.54
N VAL A 376 1.31 -10.52 -9.14
CA VAL A 376 0.31 -9.50 -9.51
C VAL A 376 0.59 -8.15 -8.82
N PHE A 377 1.07 -8.19 -7.58
CA PHE A 377 1.41 -7.00 -6.82
C PHE A 377 2.87 -6.54 -7.00
N GLY A 378 3.76 -7.37 -7.54
CA GLY A 378 5.15 -7.02 -7.86
C GLY A 378 5.25 -5.85 -8.83
N GLU A 379 6.22 -4.95 -8.62
CA GLU A 379 6.28 -3.64 -9.30
C GLU A 379 7.12 -3.63 -10.58
N THR A 380 8.07 -4.56 -10.73
CA THR A 380 9.03 -4.58 -11.85
C THR A 380 8.40 -5.07 -13.16
N GLU A 381 9.01 -4.71 -14.29
CA GLU A 381 8.61 -5.17 -15.63
C GLU A 381 8.80 -6.69 -15.78
N GLU A 382 9.80 -7.27 -15.12
CA GLU A 382 10.04 -8.73 -15.09
C GLU A 382 8.85 -9.51 -14.50
N HIS A 383 8.13 -8.94 -13.52
CA HIS A 383 6.89 -9.55 -13.02
C HIS A 383 5.78 -9.60 -14.08
N LEU A 384 5.77 -8.71 -15.08
CA LEU A 384 4.79 -8.73 -16.16
C LEU A 384 5.04 -9.89 -17.14
N GLU A 385 6.31 -10.19 -17.42
CA GLU A 385 6.69 -11.32 -18.26
C GLU A 385 6.39 -12.65 -17.56
N LEU A 386 6.54 -12.69 -16.23
CA LEU A 386 6.21 -13.85 -15.42
C LEU A 386 4.73 -14.23 -15.45
N MET A 387 3.84 -13.28 -15.78
CA MET A 387 2.40 -13.52 -15.82
C MET A 387 1.98 -14.51 -16.91
N ASP A 388 2.79 -14.70 -17.95
CA ASP A 388 2.45 -15.57 -19.08
C ASP A 388 2.45 -17.08 -18.69
N GLY A 389 1.74 -17.89 -19.48
CA GLY A 389 1.63 -19.34 -19.25
C GLY A 389 0.63 -19.72 -18.15
N VAL A 390 1.07 -20.57 -17.21
CA VAL A 390 0.21 -21.27 -16.24
C VAL A 390 -0.54 -20.30 -15.30
N LEU A 391 0.05 -19.14 -14.98
CA LEU A 391 -0.61 -18.12 -14.15
C LEU A 391 -1.85 -17.54 -14.86
N VAL A 392 -1.76 -17.26 -16.17
CA VAL A 392 -2.93 -16.81 -16.97
C VAL A 392 -3.99 -17.90 -17.01
N ASP A 393 -3.60 -19.16 -17.17
CA ASP A 393 -4.55 -20.27 -17.23
C ASP A 393 -5.30 -20.46 -15.90
N LEU A 394 -4.60 -20.31 -14.76
CA LEU A 394 -5.24 -20.29 -13.44
C LEU A 394 -6.23 -19.11 -13.34
N LEU A 395 -5.81 -17.90 -13.74
CA LEU A 395 -6.68 -16.72 -13.71
C LEU A 395 -7.90 -16.89 -14.63
N ASN A 396 -7.74 -17.54 -15.78
CA ASN A 396 -8.84 -17.86 -16.69
C ASN A 396 -9.80 -18.87 -16.07
N ALA A 397 -9.30 -19.89 -15.37
CA ALA A 397 -10.12 -20.84 -14.63
C ALA A 397 -10.94 -20.14 -13.53
N LYS A 398 -10.32 -19.24 -12.76
CA LYS A 398 -11.02 -18.41 -11.76
C LYS A 398 -12.04 -17.46 -12.38
N TRP A 399 -11.67 -16.84 -13.51
CA TRP A 399 -12.54 -15.93 -14.25
C TRP A 399 -13.83 -16.64 -14.68
N ASN A 400 -13.70 -17.80 -15.32
CA ASN A 400 -14.84 -18.54 -15.88
C ASN A 400 -15.72 -19.21 -14.81
N THR A 401 -15.16 -19.58 -13.66
CA THR A 401 -15.92 -20.29 -12.61
C THR A 401 -16.86 -19.39 -11.81
N PHE A 402 -16.41 -18.22 -11.34
CA PHE A 402 -17.27 -17.36 -10.52
C PHE A 402 -17.06 -15.85 -10.67
N ILE A 403 -15.87 -15.41 -11.10
CA ILE A 403 -15.56 -13.98 -11.10
C ILE A 403 -16.29 -13.26 -12.23
N LYS A 404 -16.34 -13.85 -13.44
CA LYS A 404 -17.02 -13.26 -14.60
C LYS A 404 -18.47 -12.88 -14.29
N SER A 405 -19.24 -13.79 -13.71
CA SER A 405 -20.65 -13.54 -13.37
C SER A 405 -20.79 -12.41 -12.33
N ARG A 406 -19.95 -12.40 -11.29
CA ARG A 406 -19.98 -11.36 -10.25
C ARG A 406 -19.55 -10.00 -10.78
N PHE A 407 -18.48 -9.95 -11.57
CA PHE A 407 -17.96 -8.73 -12.17
C PHE A 407 -19.00 -8.07 -13.09
N TYR A 408 -19.60 -8.82 -14.02
CA TYR A 408 -20.63 -8.27 -14.91
C TYR A 408 -21.91 -7.87 -14.15
N ARG A 409 -22.32 -8.64 -13.13
CA ARG A 409 -23.46 -8.25 -12.28
C ARG A 409 -23.20 -6.91 -11.57
N GLN A 410 -22.01 -6.72 -11.00
CA GLN A 410 -21.61 -5.45 -10.36
C GLN A 410 -21.54 -4.31 -11.39
N PHE A 411 -20.98 -4.56 -12.57
CA PHE A 411 -20.89 -3.59 -13.64
C PHE A 411 -22.27 -3.10 -14.09
N PHE A 412 -23.20 -4.01 -14.42
CA PHE A 412 -24.54 -3.62 -14.87
C PHE A 412 -25.36 -2.92 -13.77
N LEU A 413 -25.25 -3.37 -12.51
CA LEU A 413 -25.90 -2.71 -11.38
C LEU A 413 -25.37 -1.30 -11.18
N PHE A 414 -24.05 -1.10 -11.31
CA PHE A 414 -23.45 0.22 -11.23
C PHE A 414 -23.82 1.11 -12.42
N CYS A 415 -23.84 0.58 -13.66
CA CYS A 415 -24.30 1.34 -14.82
C CYS A 415 -25.75 1.82 -14.65
N PHE A 416 -26.63 0.97 -14.11
CA PHE A 416 -28.00 1.35 -13.79
C PHE A 416 -28.05 2.46 -12.72
N TYR A 417 -27.30 2.31 -11.63
CA TYR A 417 -27.16 3.34 -10.60
C TYR A 417 -26.62 4.66 -11.18
N PHE A 418 -25.62 4.60 -12.05
CA PHE A 418 -25.03 5.78 -12.68
C PHE A 418 -26.03 6.51 -13.58
N VAL A 419 -26.84 5.79 -14.37
CA VAL A 419 -27.92 6.37 -15.18
C VAL A 419 -28.99 7.01 -14.29
N LEU A 420 -29.40 6.37 -13.20
CA LEU A 420 -30.34 6.96 -12.24
C LEU A 420 -29.80 8.25 -11.62
N SER A 421 -28.51 8.26 -11.29
CA SER A 421 -27.84 9.45 -10.76
C SER A 421 -27.88 10.61 -11.75
N LEU A 422 -27.57 10.36 -13.03
CA LEU A 422 -27.65 11.36 -14.09
C LEU A 422 -29.06 11.92 -14.26
N ILE A 423 -30.09 11.06 -14.24
CA ILE A 423 -31.49 11.48 -14.33
C ILE A 423 -31.88 12.35 -13.13
N SER A 424 -31.50 11.96 -11.91
CA SER A 424 -31.78 12.72 -10.68
C SER A 424 -31.16 14.11 -10.70
N PHE A 425 -29.88 14.22 -11.07
CA PHE A 425 -29.17 15.50 -11.03
C PHE A 425 -29.54 16.43 -12.19
N VAL A 426 -29.83 15.90 -13.38
CA VAL A 426 -30.25 16.73 -14.54
C VAL A 426 -31.65 17.30 -14.33
N LEU A 427 -32.56 16.59 -13.67
CA LEU A 427 -33.92 17.04 -13.40
C LEU A 427 -34.05 17.89 -12.11
N ARG A 428 -32.93 18.29 -11.49
CA ARG A 428 -32.94 19.12 -10.28
C ARG A 428 -33.39 20.56 -10.64
N PRO A 429 -34.44 21.11 -9.97
CA PRO A 429 -34.94 22.45 -10.25
C PRO A 429 -33.93 23.51 -9.78
N GLY A 430 -33.67 24.52 -10.61
CA GLY A 430 -32.84 25.68 -10.25
C GLY A 430 -33.48 26.53 -9.13
N PRO A 431 -32.70 27.36 -8.41
CA PRO A 431 -33.24 28.17 -7.32
C PRO A 431 -34.28 29.13 -7.89
N SER A 432 -35.40 29.31 -7.20
CA SER A 432 -36.38 30.33 -7.57
C SER A 432 -35.68 31.69 -7.56
N SER A 433 -35.67 32.39 -8.70
CA SER A 433 -35.17 33.76 -8.77
C SER A 433 -35.97 34.61 -7.78
N THR A 434 -35.32 35.03 -6.69
CA THR A 434 -35.81 36.16 -5.90
C THR A 434 -35.93 37.35 -6.84
N ASP A 435 -37.16 37.86 -7.02
CA ASP A 435 -37.46 39.07 -7.79
C ASP A 435 -36.54 40.23 -7.36
N SER A 436 -35.51 40.48 -8.16
CA SER A 436 -34.73 41.72 -8.10
C SER A 436 -35.18 42.62 -9.24
N SER A 437 -35.78 43.74 -8.86
CA SER A 437 -36.12 44.94 -9.66
C SER A 437 -37.43 44.91 -10.48
N THR A 438 -38.49 45.42 -9.85
CA THR A 438 -39.47 46.27 -10.54
C THR A 438 -38.76 47.46 -11.17
N ASN A 439 -38.45 47.38 -12.46
CA ASN A 439 -38.17 48.55 -13.31
C ASN A 439 -39.04 48.47 -14.56
N SER A 440 -40.33 48.82 -14.42
CA SER A 440 -41.14 49.18 -15.58
C SER A 440 -40.80 50.62 -15.97
N THR A 441 -40.09 50.75 -17.07
CA THR A 441 -39.94 51.97 -17.86
C THR A 441 -41.29 52.65 -18.09
N ARG A 442 -41.44 53.90 -17.64
CA ARG A 442 -42.45 54.85 -18.15
C ARG A 442 -41.76 55.87 -19.05
N PRO A 443 -42.27 56.16 -20.25
CA PRO A 443 -41.80 57.29 -21.03
C PRO A 443 -42.43 58.59 -20.51
N THR A 444 -41.63 59.64 -20.64
CA THR A 444 -41.86 61.05 -20.35
C THR A 444 -43.01 61.68 -21.14
N SER A 445 -43.81 62.53 -20.48
CA SER A 445 -44.25 63.82 -21.05
C SER A 445 -44.77 64.78 -19.96
N SER A 446 -43.98 65.82 -19.71
CA SER A 446 -44.28 67.20 -19.24
C SER A 446 -45.72 67.61 -18.88
N SER A 447 -45.90 68.25 -17.72
CA SER A 447 -46.14 69.71 -17.61
C SER A 447 -46.38 70.14 -16.15
N ASP A 448 -45.74 71.25 -15.80
CA ASP A 448 -45.82 71.96 -14.51
C ASP A 448 -47.22 72.52 -14.20
N ILE A 449 -47.56 72.68 -12.91
CA ILE A 449 -48.10 73.92 -12.30
C ILE A 449 -48.16 73.77 -10.76
N THR A 450 -47.84 74.88 -10.11
CA THR A 450 -47.57 75.20 -8.71
C THR A 450 -48.76 75.32 -7.76
N THR A 451 -48.48 75.05 -6.46
CA THR A 451 -48.96 75.70 -5.21
C THR A 451 -50.45 75.61 -4.79
N SER A 452 -50.72 75.00 -3.63
CA SER A 452 -51.03 75.69 -2.34
C SER A 452 -51.94 74.88 -1.39
N SER A 453 -51.65 75.03 -0.08
CA SER A 453 -52.51 74.86 1.12
C SER A 453 -53.13 73.49 1.48
N GLY A 454 -52.58 72.91 2.56
CA GLY A 454 -53.30 72.62 3.81
C GLY A 454 -54.52 71.69 3.77
N GLY A 455 -54.33 70.45 4.24
CA GLY A 455 -55.44 69.58 4.68
C GLY A 455 -54.97 68.16 4.97
N LEU A 456 -55.06 67.72 6.24
CA LEU A 456 -54.91 66.32 6.62
C LEU A 456 -55.97 65.48 5.91
N SER A 457 -55.54 64.49 5.11
CA SER A 457 -56.42 63.41 4.66
C SER A 457 -55.59 62.16 4.39
N ALA A 458 -55.89 61.08 5.13
CA ALA A 458 -55.32 59.75 4.91
C ALA A 458 -55.98 59.14 3.67
N THR A 459 -55.29 59.20 2.53
CA THR A 459 -55.76 58.63 1.27
C THR A 459 -55.44 57.14 1.22
N LEU A 460 -56.49 56.33 1.32
CA LEU A 460 -56.51 54.90 1.01
C LEU A 460 -56.18 54.73 -0.49
N MET A 461 -54.98 54.26 -0.84
CA MET A 461 -54.69 53.85 -2.22
C MET A 461 -55.37 52.52 -2.52
N THR A 462 -56.39 52.59 -3.36
CA THR A 462 -57.01 51.46 -4.05
C THR A 462 -56.00 50.82 -5.00
N THR A 463 -55.48 49.66 -4.65
CA THR A 463 -54.78 48.79 -5.61
C THR A 463 -55.80 47.96 -6.37
N HIS A 464 -55.76 48.06 -7.71
CA HIS A 464 -56.48 47.19 -8.62
C HIS A 464 -56.03 45.74 -8.40
N VAL A 465 -56.82 44.98 -7.64
CA VAL A 465 -56.66 43.54 -7.48
C VAL A 465 -57.10 42.86 -8.77
N SER A 466 -56.16 42.15 -9.40
CA SER A 466 -56.41 41.16 -10.44
C SER A 466 -57.48 40.16 -9.96
N LYS A 467 -58.59 40.10 -10.71
CA LYS A 467 -59.72 39.20 -10.48
C LYS A 467 -59.27 37.74 -10.63
N ASN A 468 -59.01 37.03 -9.53
CA ASN A 468 -59.45 35.64 -9.29
C ASN A 468 -58.85 34.88 -8.07
N GLN A 469 -58.13 35.52 -7.14
CA GLN A 469 -57.64 34.82 -5.92
C GLN A 469 -57.97 35.52 -4.59
N GLY A 470 -58.90 36.48 -4.58
CA GLY A 470 -59.16 37.32 -3.40
C GLY A 470 -60.25 36.86 -2.42
N LEU A 471 -61.10 35.88 -2.75
CA LEU A 471 -62.28 35.59 -1.91
C LEU A 471 -61.99 34.74 -0.65
N GLY A 472 -61.00 33.84 -0.70
CA GLY A 472 -60.64 32.99 0.45
C GLY A 472 -59.79 33.70 1.51
N GLN A 473 -58.98 34.68 1.10
CA GLN A 473 -58.16 35.48 2.02
C GLN A 473 -58.99 36.54 2.75
N LEU A 474 -60.02 37.09 2.11
CA LEU A 474 -60.87 38.12 2.72
C LEU A 474 -61.70 37.57 3.89
N SER A 475 -62.22 36.34 3.79
CA SER A 475 -62.98 35.72 4.90
C SER A 475 -62.07 35.34 6.08
N ARG A 476 -60.83 34.90 5.81
CA ARG A 476 -59.82 34.59 6.84
C ARG A 476 -59.38 35.83 7.60
N VAL A 477 -59.15 36.96 6.90
CA VAL A 477 -58.78 38.24 7.54
C VAL A 477 -59.93 38.78 8.41
N ILE A 478 -61.17 38.72 7.93
CA ILE A 478 -62.34 39.15 8.72
C ILE A 478 -62.51 38.27 9.97
N ARG A 479 -62.29 36.95 9.87
CA ARG A 479 -62.34 36.01 11.00
C ARG A 479 -61.23 36.27 12.02
N GLN A 480 -60.00 36.52 11.56
CA GLN A 480 -58.86 36.83 12.42
C GLN A 480 -59.08 38.16 13.17
N VAL A 481 -59.60 39.19 12.49
CA VAL A 481 -59.88 40.50 13.07
C VAL A 481 -61.03 40.43 14.08
N ALA A 482 -62.11 39.69 13.78
CA ALA A 482 -63.23 39.49 14.71
C ALA A 482 -62.81 38.73 15.98
N ILE A 483 -61.98 37.69 15.85
CA ILE A 483 -61.44 36.94 16.99
C ILE A 483 -60.51 37.84 17.83
N THR A 484 -59.64 38.62 17.20
CA THR A 484 -58.69 39.51 17.90
C THR A 484 -59.41 40.68 18.60
N LEU A 485 -60.52 41.17 18.05
CA LEU A 485 -61.36 42.18 18.71
C LEU A 485 -62.17 41.58 19.87
N ALA A 486 -62.71 40.37 19.72
CA ALA A 486 -63.47 39.69 20.77
C ALA A 486 -62.59 39.31 21.97
N THR A 487 -61.36 38.85 21.73
CA THR A 487 -60.41 38.48 22.80
C THR A 487 -59.88 39.71 23.56
N ASN A 488 -59.72 40.85 22.88
CA ASN A 488 -59.31 42.09 23.54
C ASN A 488 -60.44 42.79 24.31
N PHE A 489 -61.71 42.64 23.89
CA PHE A 489 -62.85 43.28 24.56
C PHE A 489 -63.39 42.50 25.77
N PHE A 490 -63.33 41.16 25.75
CA PHE A 490 -63.84 40.33 26.85
C PHE A 490 -62.71 39.80 27.71
N THR A 491 -62.11 40.71 28.49
CA THR A 491 -61.22 40.34 29.58
C THR A 491 -62.02 40.30 30.88
N ASN A 492 -62.49 39.09 31.22
CA ASN A 492 -63.21 38.68 32.44
C ASN A 492 -64.75 38.80 32.43
N ASN A 493 -65.38 37.61 32.51
CA ASN A 493 -66.81 37.35 32.78
C ASN A 493 -67.83 37.89 31.78
N ALA A 494 -67.81 37.34 30.56
CA ALA A 494 -68.95 37.35 29.66
C ALA A 494 -69.53 35.93 29.49
N THR A 495 -70.86 35.81 29.51
CA THR A 495 -71.56 34.56 29.24
C THR A 495 -71.47 34.20 27.75
N PRO A 496 -71.38 32.92 27.37
CA PRO A 496 -71.22 32.50 25.97
C PRO A 496 -72.31 33.06 25.04
N ALA A 497 -73.55 33.19 25.52
CA ALA A 497 -74.66 33.78 24.76
C ALA A 497 -74.48 35.27 24.41
N SER A 498 -73.76 36.05 25.23
CA SER A 498 -73.51 37.48 24.93
C SER A 498 -72.43 37.64 23.86
N VAL A 499 -71.43 36.75 23.84
CA VAL A 499 -70.37 36.74 22.82
C VAL A 499 -70.95 36.33 21.46
N GLU A 500 -71.84 35.35 21.42
CA GLU A 500 -72.54 34.89 20.21
C GLU A 500 -73.43 35.99 19.61
N SER A 501 -74.19 36.71 20.45
CA SER A 501 -75.01 37.85 20.00
C SER A 501 -74.18 39.04 19.48
N PHE A 502 -72.95 39.20 20.00
CA PHE A 502 -72.05 40.29 19.60
C PHE A 502 -71.34 39.98 18.28
N ILE A 503 -70.92 38.73 18.09
CA ILE A 503 -70.35 38.23 16.83
C ILE A 503 -71.42 38.28 15.72
N SER A 504 -72.67 37.89 16.01
CA SER A 504 -73.80 38.02 15.07
C SER A 504 -74.03 39.48 14.66
N ARG A 505 -74.07 40.43 15.61
CA ARG A 505 -74.29 41.86 15.29
C ARG A 505 -73.16 42.49 14.48
N ILE A 506 -71.91 42.09 14.72
CA ILE A 506 -70.77 42.56 13.93
C ILE A 506 -70.78 41.95 12.53
N SER A 507 -71.08 40.65 12.42
CA SER A 507 -71.27 39.95 11.15
C SER A 507 -72.38 40.62 10.33
N ASP A 508 -73.51 40.96 10.95
CA ASP A 508 -74.65 41.62 10.31
C ASP A 508 -74.32 43.07 9.87
N ASN A 509 -73.57 43.84 10.67
CA ASN A 509 -73.13 45.18 10.27
C ASN A 509 -72.12 45.14 9.11
N ILE A 510 -71.20 44.17 9.12
CA ILE A 510 -70.21 43.98 8.06
C ILE A 510 -70.88 43.48 6.78
N THR A 511 -71.87 42.60 6.86
CA THR A 511 -72.66 42.16 5.68
C THR A 511 -73.55 43.27 5.14
N MET A 512 -74.12 44.15 5.98
CA MET A 512 -74.85 45.33 5.50
C MET A 512 -73.92 46.33 4.79
N SER A 513 -72.74 46.62 5.33
CA SER A 513 -71.76 47.49 4.66
C SER A 513 -71.17 46.86 3.39
N LEU A 514 -71.03 45.53 3.33
CA LEU A 514 -70.64 44.82 2.10
C LEU A 514 -71.77 44.80 1.06
N LYS A 515 -73.04 44.73 1.48
CA LYS A 515 -74.21 44.86 0.57
C LYS A 515 -74.28 46.24 -0.09
N GLU A 516 -73.98 47.31 0.64
CA GLU A 516 -73.89 48.67 0.07
C GLU A 516 -72.72 48.84 -0.91
N VAL A 517 -71.61 48.11 -0.73
CA VAL A 517 -70.40 48.23 -1.57
C VAL A 517 -70.43 47.32 -2.80
N LEU A 518 -71.05 46.14 -2.74
CA LEU A 518 -70.98 45.13 -3.81
C LEU A 518 -72.24 45.03 -4.69
N ASN A 519 -73.34 45.69 -4.31
CA ASN A 519 -74.58 45.79 -5.08
C ASN A 519 -75.03 44.48 -5.76
N SER A 520 -75.00 43.37 -5.01
CA SER A 520 -75.58 42.09 -5.42
C SER A 520 -76.17 41.34 -4.22
N ASP A 521 -77.31 40.67 -4.45
CA ASP A 521 -77.97 39.83 -3.45
C ASP A 521 -77.21 38.52 -3.28
N TYR A 522 -76.67 38.28 -2.08
CA TYR A 522 -76.07 37.01 -1.69
C TYR A 522 -77.01 36.21 -0.78
N ASP A 523 -77.12 34.91 -1.08
CA ASP A 523 -78.07 33.96 -0.50
C ASP A 523 -77.63 33.47 0.88
N LYS A 524 -78.58 33.36 1.83
CA LYS A 524 -78.32 33.17 3.27
C LYS A 524 -78.13 31.71 3.69
N SER A 525 -78.04 30.77 2.74
CA SER A 525 -78.09 29.32 2.96
C SER A 525 -76.73 28.62 3.13
N LEU A 526 -75.61 29.27 2.80
CA LEU A 526 -74.27 28.64 2.87
C LEU A 526 -73.56 28.80 4.24
N LEU A 527 -74.15 29.56 5.17
CA LEU A 527 -73.57 29.83 6.50
C LEU A 527 -74.11 28.87 7.59
N ASP A 528 -75.35 28.38 7.44
CA ASP A 528 -75.98 27.50 8.45
C ASP A 528 -75.42 26.07 8.46
N GLU A 529 -74.81 25.60 7.35
CA GLU A 529 -74.22 24.25 7.28
C GLU A 529 -72.91 24.10 8.07
N SER A 530 -72.25 25.23 8.41
CA SER A 530 -70.98 25.25 9.14
C SER A 530 -71.10 25.38 10.66
N LEU A 531 -72.34 25.50 11.19
CA LEU A 531 -72.62 25.64 12.63
C LEU A 531 -73.01 24.31 13.31
N VAL A 532 -73.22 23.23 12.55
CA VAL A 532 -73.65 21.91 13.08
C VAL A 532 -72.48 21.04 13.58
N GLU A 533 -71.24 21.31 13.18
CA GLU A 533 -70.05 20.53 13.61
C GLU A 533 -69.45 20.96 14.97
N LEU A 534 -70.02 21.96 15.65
CA LEU A 534 -69.50 22.50 16.91
C LEU A 534 -70.09 21.86 18.19
N ASP A 535 -71.05 20.93 18.09
CA ASP A 535 -71.67 20.29 19.26
C ASP A 535 -70.93 19.01 19.75
N GLY A 536 -69.96 18.51 18.98
CA GLY A 536 -69.30 17.21 19.22
C GLY A 536 -68.07 17.19 20.14
N ARG A 537 -67.55 18.34 20.59
CA ARG A 537 -66.33 18.44 21.43
C ARG A 537 -66.58 19.23 22.72
N ARG A 538 -67.55 18.79 23.52
CA ARG A 538 -67.65 19.13 24.94
C ARG A 538 -67.43 17.86 25.74
N ASN A 539 -66.19 17.57 26.12
CA ASN A 539 -65.80 16.78 27.30
C ASN A 539 -64.30 16.49 27.21
N GLU A 540 -63.48 17.32 27.84
CA GLU A 540 -62.59 16.91 28.95
C GLU A 540 -61.61 18.04 29.30
N SER A 541 -61.37 18.12 30.60
CA SER A 541 -60.82 19.23 31.37
C SER A 541 -59.30 19.29 31.35
N VAL A 542 -58.78 20.53 31.31
CA VAL A 542 -57.39 20.91 31.62
C VAL A 542 -57.10 20.71 33.11
N TYR A 543 -56.06 19.94 33.46
CA TYR A 543 -55.13 20.17 34.58
C TYR A 543 -54.02 19.09 34.52
N GLU A 544 -52.77 19.46 34.22
CA GLU A 544 -51.62 19.28 35.13
C GLU A 544 -50.27 19.68 34.53
N GLN A 545 -49.36 19.95 35.48
CA GLN A 545 -48.04 20.54 35.44
C GLN A 545 -46.91 19.58 35.00
N VAL A 546 -45.82 20.16 34.48
CA VAL A 546 -44.38 19.78 34.66
C VAL A 546 -43.70 18.76 33.70
N THR A 547 -42.52 19.21 33.20
CA THR A 547 -41.31 18.53 32.67
C THR A 547 -41.11 18.18 31.18
N PRO A 548 -39.88 18.35 30.64
CA PRO A 548 -39.53 18.15 29.24
C PRO A 548 -39.00 16.72 29.02
N SER A 549 -39.87 15.75 28.73
CA SER A 549 -39.39 14.41 28.35
C SER A 549 -40.41 13.60 27.53
N ALA A 550 -41.12 14.24 26.61
CA ALA A 550 -41.99 13.56 25.66
C ALA A 550 -41.87 14.20 24.26
N PHE A 551 -40.80 13.88 23.54
CA PHE A 551 -40.67 14.20 22.09
C PHE A 551 -40.89 12.96 21.21
N ILE A 552 -41.46 11.88 21.74
CA ILE A 552 -41.81 10.71 20.94
C ILE A 552 -43.22 10.26 21.33
N MET A 553 -44.07 10.19 20.31
CA MET A 553 -45.48 9.79 20.30
C MET A 553 -46.50 10.87 20.71
N ASP A 554 -46.72 11.82 19.81
CA ASP A 554 -48.10 12.10 19.38
C ASP A 554 -48.14 12.23 17.86
N ALA A 555 -48.32 11.08 17.21
CA ALA A 555 -48.55 10.96 15.78
C ALA A 555 -50.06 10.84 15.57
N ALA A 556 -50.77 11.95 15.76
CA ALA A 556 -52.12 12.13 15.25
C ALA A 556 -52.02 12.95 13.96
N LEU A 557 -52.02 12.22 12.85
CA LEU A 557 -52.29 12.62 11.46
C LEU A 557 -53.05 13.96 11.32
N ASN A 558 -52.47 14.92 10.59
CA ASN A 558 -53.21 15.91 9.81
C ASN A 558 -52.34 16.40 8.64
N GLU A 559 -52.94 16.52 7.47
CA GLU A 559 -52.33 16.73 6.14
C GLU A 559 -51.48 18.01 5.98
N GLU A 560 -51.45 18.89 6.99
CA GLU A 560 -50.84 20.22 6.93
C GLU A 560 -49.29 20.22 6.96
N TRP A 561 -48.64 19.31 7.70
CA TRP A 561 -47.15 19.31 7.77
C TRP A 561 -46.48 19.01 6.42
N TRP A 562 -47.12 18.19 5.60
CA TRP A 562 -46.58 17.82 4.30
C TRP A 562 -46.84 18.91 3.26
N GLU A 563 -47.98 19.57 3.32
CA GLU A 563 -48.27 20.75 2.48
C GLU A 563 -47.32 21.90 2.83
N ASP A 564 -47.10 22.20 4.12
CA ASP A 564 -46.14 23.22 4.58
C ASP A 564 -44.71 22.94 4.10
N LEU A 565 -44.25 21.68 4.14
CA LEU A 565 -42.90 21.32 3.68
C LEU A 565 -42.76 21.43 2.15
N THR A 566 -43.82 21.13 1.39
CA THR A 566 -43.83 21.28 -0.07
C THR A 566 -43.88 22.74 -0.51
N GLU A 567 -44.46 23.64 0.28
CA GLU A 567 -44.48 25.08 0.00
C GLU A 567 -43.14 25.75 0.34
N VAL A 568 -42.47 25.34 1.43
CA VAL A 568 -41.24 25.98 1.92
C VAL A 568 -39.97 25.45 1.22
N CYS A 569 -39.93 24.16 0.85
CA CYS A 569 -38.72 23.55 0.30
C CYS A 569 -38.83 23.29 -1.21
N ARG A 570 -37.94 23.93 -1.98
CA ARG A 570 -37.91 23.83 -3.45
C ARG A 570 -37.69 22.39 -3.94
N LEU A 571 -36.82 21.63 -3.28
CA LEU A 571 -36.55 20.24 -3.71
C LEU A 571 -37.73 19.29 -3.46
N MET A 572 -38.72 19.72 -2.69
CA MET A 572 -39.85 18.93 -2.20
C MET A 572 -41.15 19.17 -2.99
N GLN A 573 -41.19 20.14 -3.90
CA GLN A 573 -42.35 20.42 -4.77
C GLN A 573 -42.59 19.26 -5.76
N LEU A 574 -43.80 18.66 -5.74
CA LEU A 574 -44.15 17.44 -6.49
C LEU A 574 -45.20 17.62 -7.60
N ASP A 575 -45.50 18.86 -7.98
CA ASP A 575 -46.60 19.17 -8.90
C ASP A 575 -46.32 18.69 -10.35
N SER A 576 -45.05 18.69 -10.75
CA SER A 576 -44.63 18.27 -12.09
C SER A 576 -44.37 16.77 -12.19
N SER A 577 -44.69 16.18 -13.35
CA SER A 577 -44.29 14.81 -13.70
C SER A 577 -42.76 14.62 -13.66
N THR A 578 -41.99 15.67 -13.97
CA THR A 578 -40.53 15.66 -13.87
C THR A 578 -40.06 15.55 -12.42
N ALA A 579 -40.74 16.20 -11.47
CA ALA A 579 -40.42 16.16 -10.05
C ALA A 579 -40.71 14.77 -9.46
N LYS A 580 -41.78 14.11 -9.91
CA LYS A 580 -42.10 12.71 -9.54
C LYS A 580 -41.03 11.74 -10.03
N ILE A 581 -40.61 11.84 -11.30
CA ILE A 581 -39.53 11.01 -11.86
C ILE A 581 -38.22 11.22 -11.08
N ARG A 582 -37.84 12.47 -10.81
CA ARG A 582 -36.67 12.80 -9.99
C ARG A 582 -36.73 12.16 -8.61
N LEU A 583 -37.83 12.36 -7.87
CA LEU A 583 -37.98 11.79 -6.52
C LEU A 583 -37.88 10.27 -6.55
N THR A 584 -38.50 9.60 -7.53
CA THR A 584 -38.39 8.14 -7.65
C THR A 584 -36.95 7.69 -7.88
N ALA A 585 -36.20 8.39 -8.76
CA ALA A 585 -34.79 8.08 -9.01
C ALA A 585 -33.94 8.30 -7.75
N GLU A 586 -34.18 9.37 -7.00
CA GLU A 586 -33.48 9.67 -5.75
C GLU A 586 -33.73 8.62 -4.66
N VAL A 587 -34.97 8.14 -4.52
CA VAL A 587 -35.30 7.04 -3.59
C VAL A 587 -34.57 5.76 -3.97
N PHE A 588 -34.51 5.42 -5.26
CA PHE A 588 -33.74 4.25 -5.71
C PHE A 588 -32.23 4.43 -5.51
N MET A 589 -31.71 5.64 -5.70
CA MET A 589 -30.31 5.99 -5.45
C MET A 589 -29.95 5.83 -3.97
N GLU A 590 -30.80 6.34 -3.08
CA GLU A 590 -30.63 6.25 -1.63
C GLU A 590 -30.69 4.80 -1.14
N LEU A 591 -31.68 4.02 -1.63
CA LEU A 591 -31.75 2.59 -1.39
C LEU A 591 -30.48 1.87 -1.88
N GLY A 592 -29.99 2.23 -3.07
CA GLY A 592 -28.76 1.69 -3.65
C GLY A 592 -27.52 1.97 -2.80
N ALA A 593 -27.37 3.22 -2.32
CA ALA A 593 -26.29 3.64 -1.43
C ALA A 593 -26.34 2.88 -0.10
N MET A 594 -27.52 2.77 0.52
CA MET A 594 -27.72 2.00 1.74
C MET A 594 -27.35 0.52 1.55
N LEU A 595 -27.81 -0.12 0.47
CA LEU A 595 -27.49 -1.52 0.17
C LEU A 595 -25.99 -1.72 -0.07
N TYR A 596 -25.32 -0.78 -0.73
CA TYR A 596 -23.87 -0.83 -0.94
C TYR A 596 -23.09 -0.71 0.38
N ILE A 597 -23.47 0.22 1.26
CA ILE A 597 -22.87 0.36 2.60
C ILE A 597 -23.09 -0.92 3.42
N LEU A 598 -24.30 -1.50 3.41
CA LEU A 598 -24.57 -2.76 4.08
C LEU A 598 -23.73 -3.92 3.52
N ALA A 599 -23.53 -3.97 2.21
CA ALA A 599 -22.65 -4.94 1.57
C ALA A 599 -21.18 -4.75 1.99
N ALA A 600 -20.69 -3.51 2.05
CA ALA A 600 -19.34 -3.19 2.50
C ALA A 600 -19.13 -3.50 3.99
N LEU A 601 -20.12 -3.22 4.85
CA LEU A 601 -20.10 -3.59 6.26
C LEU A 601 -20.12 -5.11 6.45
N ARG A 602 -20.90 -5.82 5.63
CA ARG A 602 -20.88 -7.29 5.60
C ARG A 602 -19.49 -7.79 5.19
N GLU A 603 -18.89 -7.22 4.15
CA GLU A 603 -17.52 -7.50 3.70
C GLU A 603 -16.51 -7.32 4.82
N ALA A 604 -16.49 -6.17 5.47
CA ALA A 604 -15.59 -5.87 6.58
C ALA A 604 -15.75 -6.85 7.75
N ARG A 605 -16.97 -7.33 8.06
CA ARG A 605 -17.21 -8.29 9.14
C ARG A 605 -16.63 -9.67 8.87
N PHE A 606 -16.71 -10.19 7.64
CA PHE A 606 -16.17 -11.54 7.35
C PHE A 606 -14.71 -11.55 6.91
N LEU A 607 -14.17 -10.43 6.39
CA LEU A 607 -12.75 -10.29 6.05
C LEU A 607 -11.88 -9.94 7.26
N GLY A 608 -12.43 -9.21 8.22
CA GLY A 608 -11.65 -8.47 9.20
C GLY A 608 -11.26 -7.08 8.67
N LEU A 609 -11.10 -6.13 9.59
CA LEU A 609 -10.94 -4.71 9.26
C LEU A 609 -9.64 -4.41 8.50
N ASN A 610 -8.53 -5.06 8.89
CA ASN A 610 -7.23 -4.83 8.27
C ASN A 610 -7.20 -5.27 6.80
N MET A 611 -7.71 -6.47 6.49
CA MET A 611 -7.74 -6.99 5.13
C MET A 611 -8.76 -6.23 4.26
N PHE A 612 -9.85 -5.73 4.85
CA PHE A 612 -10.79 -4.87 4.15
C PHE A 612 -10.15 -3.53 3.74
N ILE A 613 -9.41 -2.88 4.65
CA ILE A 613 -8.70 -1.62 4.33
C ILE A 613 -7.64 -1.88 3.26
N GLU A 614 -6.88 -2.97 3.36
CA GLU A 614 -5.89 -3.33 2.35
C GLU A 614 -6.56 -3.51 0.97
N ASN A 615 -7.67 -4.25 0.91
CA ASN A 615 -8.43 -4.43 -0.33
C ASN A 615 -8.91 -3.09 -0.90
N LEU A 616 -9.36 -2.18 -0.05
CA LEU A 616 -9.86 -0.87 -0.47
C LEU A 616 -8.74 0.05 -0.98
N MET A 617 -7.54 -0.02 -0.39
CA MET A 617 -6.36 0.72 -0.83
C MET A 617 -5.89 0.30 -2.23
N THR A 618 -6.05 -0.98 -2.61
CA THR A 618 -5.72 -1.42 -3.97
C THR A 618 -6.63 -0.82 -5.05
N ALA A 619 -7.79 -0.27 -4.67
CA ALA A 619 -8.80 0.26 -5.56
C ALA A 619 -9.36 1.61 -5.04
N PRO A 620 -8.62 2.73 -5.20
CA PRO A 620 -8.99 4.03 -4.63
C PRO A 620 -10.35 4.54 -5.13
N SER A 621 -10.76 4.18 -6.33
CA SER A 621 -12.08 4.52 -6.88
C SER A 621 -13.25 3.93 -6.07
N ARG A 622 -13.07 2.77 -5.41
CA ARG A 622 -14.07 2.21 -4.49
C ARG A 622 -14.17 3.05 -3.21
N VAL A 623 -13.05 3.57 -2.70
CA VAL A 623 -13.04 4.50 -1.54
C VAL A 623 -13.87 5.73 -1.87
N MET A 624 -13.62 6.34 -3.04
CA MET A 624 -14.32 7.54 -3.50
C MET A 624 -15.83 7.30 -3.60
N PHE A 625 -16.23 6.15 -4.14
CA PHE A 625 -17.64 5.79 -4.23
C PHE A 625 -18.29 5.49 -2.88
N LEU A 626 -17.58 4.81 -1.97
CA LEU A 626 -18.07 4.59 -0.61
C LEU A 626 -18.28 5.91 0.14
N PHE A 627 -17.35 6.85 -0.03
CA PHE A 627 -17.47 8.20 0.50
C PHE A 627 -18.71 8.94 -0.08
N SER A 628 -18.95 8.84 -1.39
CA SER A 628 -20.19 9.34 -2.01
C SER A 628 -21.44 8.75 -1.38
N CYS A 629 -21.46 7.44 -1.14
CA CYS A 629 -22.62 6.76 -0.55
C CYS A 629 -22.88 7.26 0.88
N CYS A 630 -21.83 7.49 1.68
CA CYS A 630 -21.97 8.05 3.01
C CYS A 630 -22.54 9.48 3.00
N ILE A 631 -22.13 10.31 2.03
CA ILE A 631 -22.70 11.66 1.86
C ILE A 631 -24.18 11.58 1.44
N LEU A 632 -24.54 10.67 0.54
CA LEU A 632 -25.92 10.48 0.11
C LEU A 632 -26.88 10.18 1.28
N MET A 633 -26.43 9.41 2.28
CA MET A 633 -27.21 9.15 3.49
C MET A 633 -27.61 10.41 4.28
N SER A 634 -26.94 11.54 4.05
CA SER A 634 -27.31 12.83 4.67
C SER A 634 -28.45 13.56 3.94
N PHE A 635 -28.75 13.21 2.69
CA PHE A 635 -29.71 13.94 1.85
C PHE A 635 -31.15 13.92 2.40
N PRO A 636 -31.69 12.80 2.90
CA PRO A 636 -33.01 12.80 3.52
C PRO A 636 -33.10 13.75 4.72
N PHE A 637 -32.05 13.82 5.55
CA PHE A 637 -32.01 14.71 6.71
C PHE A 637 -31.92 16.18 6.32
N LEU A 638 -31.14 16.51 5.29
CA LEU A 638 -31.01 17.89 4.77
C LEU A 638 -32.31 18.38 4.15
N ARG A 639 -33.08 17.49 3.52
CA ARG A 639 -34.41 17.81 2.95
C ARG A 639 -35.44 18.09 4.04
N LEU A 640 -35.46 17.29 5.10
CA LEU A 640 -36.32 17.55 6.27
C LEU A 640 -35.96 18.86 6.96
N ALA A 641 -34.70 19.28 6.89
CA ALA A 641 -34.21 20.56 7.44
C ALA A 641 -34.31 21.74 6.45
N CYS A 642 -34.83 21.54 5.23
CA CYS A 642 -34.91 22.56 4.17
C CYS A 642 -33.57 23.24 3.82
N ALA A 643 -32.45 22.51 3.92
CA ALA A 643 -31.11 23.04 3.74
C ALA A 643 -30.61 22.92 2.28
N ASP A 644 -31.39 23.43 1.32
CA ASP A 644 -31.22 23.24 -0.12
C ASP A 644 -29.81 23.62 -0.64
N LYS A 645 -29.23 24.70 -0.11
CA LYS A 645 -27.89 25.19 -0.54
C LYS A 645 -26.78 24.19 -0.19
N VAL A 646 -26.87 23.56 0.99
CA VAL A 646 -25.88 22.59 1.45
C VAL A 646 -26.04 21.29 0.68
N GLU A 647 -27.28 20.88 0.39
CA GLU A 647 -27.55 19.71 -0.46
C GLU A 647 -27.00 19.90 -1.88
N ASP A 648 -27.16 21.09 -2.48
CA ASP A 648 -26.59 21.40 -3.80
C ASP A 648 -25.05 21.29 -3.81
N MET A 649 -24.37 21.81 -2.77
CA MET A 649 -22.91 21.68 -2.64
C MET A 649 -22.47 20.21 -2.51
N LEU A 650 -23.15 19.43 -1.67
CA LEU A 650 -22.84 18.01 -1.47
C LEU A 650 -23.16 17.17 -2.71
N ALA A 651 -24.21 17.51 -3.46
CA ALA A 651 -24.57 16.86 -4.71
C ALA A 651 -23.45 16.96 -5.77
N VAL A 652 -22.82 18.13 -5.90
CA VAL A 652 -21.68 18.32 -6.81
C VAL A 652 -20.52 17.40 -6.42
N VAL A 653 -20.20 17.32 -5.12
CA VAL A 653 -19.15 16.43 -4.62
C VAL A 653 -19.48 14.97 -4.95
N VAL A 654 -20.71 14.52 -4.67
CA VAL A 654 -21.16 13.14 -4.94
C VAL A 654 -21.01 12.78 -6.42
N MET A 655 -21.36 13.67 -7.35
CA MET A 655 -21.20 13.38 -8.78
C MET A 655 -19.73 13.24 -9.18
N LEU A 656 -18.88 14.16 -8.72
CA LEU A 656 -17.47 14.17 -9.05
C LEU A 656 -16.74 12.95 -8.51
N THR A 657 -17.09 12.46 -7.33
CA THR A 657 -16.49 11.28 -6.72
C THR A 657 -17.08 9.96 -7.25
N THR A 658 -18.29 9.97 -7.83
CA THR A 658 -18.93 8.77 -8.41
C THR A 658 -18.42 8.44 -9.80
N ALA A 659 -18.15 9.44 -10.66
CA ALA A 659 -17.71 9.20 -12.04
C ALA A 659 -16.39 8.39 -12.17
N PRO A 660 -15.34 8.62 -11.35
CA PRO A 660 -14.11 7.82 -11.39
C PRO A 660 -14.32 6.33 -11.11
N TYR A 661 -15.42 5.94 -10.44
CA TYR A 661 -15.73 4.54 -10.22
C TYR A 661 -16.13 3.79 -11.49
N PHE A 662 -16.63 4.48 -12.52
CA PHE A 662 -16.88 3.88 -13.83
C PHE A 662 -15.58 3.42 -14.50
N LEU A 663 -14.51 4.24 -14.40
CA LEU A 663 -13.20 3.93 -14.98
C LEU A 663 -12.58 2.65 -14.37
N PHE A 664 -12.90 2.32 -13.12
CA PHE A 664 -12.47 1.07 -12.49
C PHE A 664 -12.95 -0.17 -13.24
N PHE A 665 -14.19 -0.16 -13.75
CA PHE A 665 -14.71 -1.28 -14.53
C PHE A 665 -14.14 -1.29 -15.95
N CYS A 666 -13.90 -0.11 -16.54
CA CYS A 666 -13.24 0.01 -17.84
C CYS A 666 -11.84 -0.63 -17.85
N ARG A 667 -11.17 -0.64 -16.69
CA ARG A 667 -9.86 -1.28 -16.48
C ARG A 667 -9.84 -2.78 -16.83
N GLY A 668 -10.97 -3.48 -16.71
CA GLY A 668 -11.05 -4.91 -16.99
C GLY A 668 -11.04 -5.27 -18.48
N PHE A 669 -11.34 -4.32 -19.38
CA PHE A 669 -11.42 -4.59 -20.81
C PHE A 669 -10.06 -4.50 -21.50
N LYS A 670 -9.79 -5.42 -22.42
CA LYS A 670 -8.49 -5.56 -23.10
C LYS A 670 -8.04 -4.32 -23.86
N THR A 671 -8.97 -3.66 -24.53
CA THR A 671 -8.67 -2.47 -25.36
C THR A 671 -8.57 -1.20 -24.53
N VAL A 672 -9.41 -1.04 -23.49
CA VAL A 672 -9.54 0.21 -22.72
C VAL A 672 -8.65 0.22 -21.47
N GLY A 673 -8.33 -0.94 -20.92
CA GLY A 673 -7.67 -1.08 -19.62
C GLY A 673 -6.32 -0.36 -19.49
N PRO A 674 -5.37 -0.57 -20.43
CA PRO A 674 -4.09 0.13 -20.42
C PRO A 674 -4.24 1.67 -20.44
N PHE A 675 -5.17 2.19 -21.23
CA PHE A 675 -5.42 3.63 -21.32
C PHE A 675 -5.88 4.23 -20.00
N VAL A 676 -6.73 3.52 -19.26
CA VAL A 676 -7.21 3.98 -17.94
C VAL A 676 -6.06 4.06 -16.93
N VAL A 677 -5.16 3.08 -16.91
CA VAL A 677 -3.98 3.09 -16.02
C VAL A 677 -3.04 4.23 -16.37
N MET A 678 -2.83 4.44 -17.66
CA MET A 678 -2.01 5.53 -18.16
C MET A 678 -2.55 6.89 -17.72
N ILE A 679 -3.87 7.10 -17.78
CA ILE A 679 -4.52 8.32 -17.26
C ILE A 679 -4.25 8.48 -15.76
N TYR A 680 -4.42 7.42 -14.95
CA TYR A 680 -4.17 7.51 -13.50
C TYR A 680 -2.71 7.83 -13.17
N ARG A 681 -1.73 7.20 -13.84
CA ARG A 681 -0.31 7.48 -13.61
C ARG A 681 0.08 8.88 -14.09
N MET A 682 -0.45 9.31 -15.23
CA MET A 682 -0.24 10.66 -15.76
C MET A 682 -0.78 11.73 -14.81
N ILE A 683 -1.96 11.52 -14.22
CA ILE A 683 -2.56 12.45 -13.24
C ILE A 683 -1.77 12.47 -11.93
N MET A 684 -1.41 11.31 -11.36
CA MET A 684 -0.76 11.28 -10.04
C MET A 684 0.71 11.68 -10.09
N GLY A 685 1.44 11.36 -11.16
CA GLY A 685 2.87 11.65 -11.28
C GLY A 685 3.16 12.94 -12.04
N ASP A 686 2.82 12.96 -13.33
CA ASP A 686 3.28 13.99 -14.26
C ASP A 686 2.51 15.30 -14.11
N LEU A 687 1.18 15.22 -13.97
CA LEU A 687 0.32 16.39 -13.76
C LEU A 687 0.65 17.07 -12.43
N LEU A 688 0.93 16.32 -11.36
CA LEU A 688 1.26 16.93 -10.07
C LEU A 688 2.58 17.70 -10.12
N ARG A 689 3.62 17.14 -10.75
CA ARG A 689 4.89 17.85 -10.99
C ARG A 689 4.68 19.11 -11.83
N PHE A 690 3.89 19.00 -12.89
CA PHE A 690 3.53 20.12 -13.74
C PHE A 690 2.78 21.21 -12.95
N VAL A 691 1.72 20.84 -12.21
CA VAL A 691 0.92 21.75 -11.39
C VAL A 691 1.78 22.45 -10.35
N THR A 692 2.75 21.76 -9.73
CA THR A 692 3.66 22.41 -8.77
C THR A 692 4.52 23.50 -9.40
N ILE A 693 5.08 23.27 -10.59
CA ILE A 693 5.89 24.29 -11.30
C ILE A 693 4.99 25.44 -11.75
N TYR A 694 3.82 25.10 -12.30
CA TYR A 694 2.85 26.08 -12.78
C TYR A 694 2.30 26.97 -11.65
N LEU A 695 2.00 26.40 -10.47
CA LEU A 695 1.51 27.15 -9.31
C LEU A 695 2.53 28.18 -8.79
N VAL A 696 3.83 27.89 -8.84
CA VAL A 696 4.88 28.86 -8.46
C VAL A 696 4.79 30.13 -9.33
N PHE A 697 4.61 29.95 -10.65
CA PHE A 697 4.44 31.09 -11.56
C PHE A 697 3.10 31.79 -11.34
N VAL A 698 1.99 31.05 -11.24
CA VAL A 698 0.66 31.64 -11.00
C VAL A 698 0.64 32.45 -9.71
N MET A 699 1.20 31.93 -8.62
CA MET A 699 1.28 32.68 -7.35
C MET A 699 2.07 33.97 -7.53
N GLY A 700 3.25 33.93 -8.16
CA GLY A 700 4.07 35.13 -8.39
C GLY A 700 3.36 36.22 -9.20
N PHE A 701 2.77 35.84 -10.34
CA PHE A 701 2.06 36.80 -11.20
C PHE A 701 0.70 37.24 -10.61
N SER A 702 0.00 36.37 -9.87
CA SER A 702 -1.28 36.72 -9.22
C SER A 702 -1.13 37.85 -8.21
N GLN A 703 -0.02 37.91 -7.47
CA GLN A 703 0.22 39.00 -6.51
C GLN A 703 0.48 40.33 -7.24
N ALA A 704 1.20 40.28 -8.37
CA ALA A 704 1.42 41.47 -9.19
C ALA A 704 0.10 42.00 -9.77
N TYR A 705 -0.75 41.11 -10.29
CA TYR A 705 -2.07 41.50 -10.80
C TYR A 705 -3.02 41.98 -9.71
N TYR A 706 -3.03 41.36 -8.53
CA TYR A 706 -3.82 41.83 -7.40
C TYR A 706 -3.52 43.30 -7.10
N ILE A 707 -2.24 43.68 -7.06
CA ILE A 707 -1.83 45.07 -6.82
C ILE A 707 -2.30 46.01 -7.93
N ILE A 708 -2.18 45.60 -9.19
CA ILE A 708 -2.63 46.41 -10.34
C ILE A 708 -4.14 46.63 -10.29
N PHE A 709 -4.92 45.58 -10.01
CA PHE A 709 -6.38 45.64 -9.95
C PHE A 709 -6.94 46.31 -8.68
N LEU A 710 -6.11 46.71 -7.72
CA LEU A 710 -6.54 47.62 -6.64
C LEU A 710 -6.90 49.01 -7.18
N SER A 711 -6.34 49.39 -8.34
CA SER A 711 -6.63 50.67 -9.03
C SER A 711 -7.73 50.56 -10.08
N PHE A 712 -8.55 49.51 -10.03
CA PHE A 712 -9.62 49.28 -11.00
C PHE A 712 -10.80 50.23 -10.76
N ASP A 713 -11.21 50.93 -11.81
CA ASP A 713 -12.32 51.90 -11.80
C ASP A 713 -13.45 51.47 -12.75
N ASN A 714 -14.68 51.35 -12.25
CA ASN A 714 -15.83 50.96 -13.05
C ASN A 714 -16.70 52.19 -13.43
N PRO A 715 -16.84 52.55 -14.71
CA PRO A 715 -17.61 53.73 -15.12
C PRO A 715 -19.13 53.61 -14.88
N GLN A 716 -19.64 52.46 -14.43
CA GLN A 716 -21.07 52.23 -14.12
C GLN A 716 -21.42 52.43 -12.64
N THR A 717 -20.43 52.59 -11.75
CA THR A 717 -20.64 52.83 -10.33
C THR A 717 -20.65 54.34 -10.03
N PRO A 718 -21.55 54.85 -9.17
CA PRO A 718 -21.55 56.26 -8.77
C PRO A 718 -20.28 56.64 -7.98
N GLU A 719 -19.76 57.85 -8.19
CA GLU A 719 -18.58 58.37 -7.46
C GLU A 719 -18.75 58.21 -5.93
N GLY A 720 -17.81 57.49 -5.29
CA GLY A 720 -17.79 57.26 -3.84
C GLY A 720 -18.40 55.92 -3.36
N VAL A 721 -18.82 55.04 -4.28
CA VAL A 721 -19.19 53.64 -3.98
C VAL A 721 -17.98 52.74 -4.19
N ASP A 722 -17.82 51.70 -3.37
CA ASP A 722 -16.69 50.77 -3.44
C ASP A 722 -16.81 49.82 -4.64
N ASP A 723 -15.85 49.89 -5.57
CA ASP A 723 -15.81 49.13 -6.82
C ASP A 723 -15.37 47.68 -6.67
N THR A 724 -15.06 47.25 -5.43
CA THR A 724 -14.63 45.89 -5.08
C THR A 724 -15.54 44.79 -5.60
N THR A 725 -16.85 45.04 -5.72
CA THR A 725 -17.81 44.05 -6.24
C THR A 725 -17.78 43.86 -7.75
N SER A 726 -17.32 44.87 -8.50
CA SER A 726 -17.21 44.85 -9.96
C SER A 726 -15.80 44.57 -10.47
N ASN A 727 -14.81 44.66 -9.56
CA ASN A 727 -13.44 44.31 -9.85
C ASN A 727 -13.34 42.81 -10.21
N PRO A 728 -12.73 42.47 -11.36
CA PRO A 728 -12.53 41.06 -11.73
C PRO A 728 -11.53 40.31 -10.84
N MET A 729 -10.71 41.03 -10.03
CA MET A 729 -9.71 40.45 -9.13
C MET A 729 -9.67 41.18 -7.76
N PRO A 730 -10.73 41.10 -6.93
CA PRO A 730 -10.85 41.89 -5.70
C PRO A 730 -10.09 41.30 -4.51
N SER A 731 -9.78 40.01 -4.52
CA SER A 731 -9.07 39.31 -3.45
C SER A 731 -7.89 38.50 -3.99
N PRO A 732 -6.80 38.29 -3.22
CA PRO A 732 -5.64 37.52 -3.70
C PRO A 732 -5.98 36.10 -4.16
N MET A 733 -6.99 35.46 -3.56
CA MET A 733 -7.45 34.12 -3.94
C MET A 733 -8.24 34.15 -5.26
N GLU A 734 -9.05 35.19 -5.48
CA GLU A 734 -9.73 35.40 -6.76
C GLU A 734 -8.75 35.80 -7.86
N SER A 735 -7.68 36.55 -7.56
CA SER A 735 -6.59 36.83 -8.50
C SER A 735 -5.89 35.54 -8.93
N ILE A 736 -5.63 34.59 -8.03
CA ILE A 736 -5.06 33.27 -8.39
C ILE A 736 -6.01 32.52 -9.34
N MET A 737 -7.32 32.51 -9.05
CA MET A 737 -8.33 31.87 -9.89
C MET A 737 -8.44 32.55 -11.27
N ALA A 738 -8.44 33.87 -11.31
CA ALA A 738 -8.49 34.66 -12.54
C ALA A 738 -7.25 34.44 -13.41
N MET A 739 -6.07 34.37 -12.79
CA MET A 739 -4.82 34.00 -13.48
C MET A 739 -4.88 32.60 -14.07
N PHE A 740 -5.43 31.64 -13.32
CA PHE A 740 -5.63 30.29 -13.81
C PHE A 740 -6.57 30.26 -15.03
N LEU A 741 -7.71 30.95 -14.97
CA LEU A 741 -8.67 31.05 -16.06
C LEU A 741 -8.07 31.74 -17.31
N MET A 742 -7.28 32.80 -17.09
CA MET A 742 -6.56 33.50 -18.14
C MET A 742 -5.57 32.58 -18.89
N SER A 743 -4.92 31.64 -18.18
CA SER A 743 -4.03 30.65 -18.79
C SER A 743 -4.74 29.58 -19.63
N MET A 744 -6.01 29.27 -19.31
CA MET A 744 -6.82 28.23 -19.97
C MET A 744 -7.59 28.74 -21.20
N THR A 745 -7.28 29.94 -21.69
CA THR A 745 -7.81 30.63 -22.90
C THR A 745 -8.94 31.66 -22.70
N ASN A 746 -9.46 31.86 -21.48
CA ASN A 746 -10.47 32.89 -21.20
C ASN A 746 -9.83 34.26 -20.87
N PHE A 747 -9.01 34.82 -21.77
CA PHE A 747 -8.30 36.09 -21.52
C PHE A 747 -9.04 37.35 -22.01
N GLY A 748 -10.11 37.20 -22.82
CA GLY A 748 -10.82 38.33 -23.44
C GLY A 748 -11.45 39.30 -22.43
N ASP A 749 -12.13 38.76 -21.42
CA ASP A 749 -12.82 39.55 -20.40
C ASP A 749 -11.84 40.31 -19.49
N TYR A 750 -10.68 39.71 -19.20
CA TYR A 750 -9.63 40.33 -18.39
C TYR A 750 -8.80 41.34 -19.18
N TYR A 751 -8.56 41.10 -20.47
CA TYR A 751 -7.80 42.01 -21.31
C TYR A 751 -8.50 43.38 -21.46
N GLY A 752 -9.83 43.37 -21.63
CA GLY A 752 -10.62 44.61 -21.63
C GLY A 752 -10.70 45.30 -20.27
N ALA A 753 -10.47 44.58 -19.18
CA ALA A 753 -10.42 45.14 -17.83
C ALA A 753 -9.10 45.87 -17.54
N PHE A 754 -8.01 45.59 -18.27
CA PHE A 754 -6.72 46.29 -18.09
C PHE A 754 -6.79 47.77 -18.46
N GLU A 755 -7.67 48.14 -19.39
CA GLU A 755 -7.89 49.54 -19.80
C GLU A 755 -8.57 50.39 -18.72
N ARG A 756 -9.09 49.74 -17.68
CA ARG A 756 -9.80 50.36 -16.55
C ARG A 756 -8.93 50.45 -15.29
N THR A 757 -7.63 50.24 -15.43
CA THR A 757 -6.65 50.35 -14.34
C THR A 757 -5.69 51.50 -14.62
N ASP A 758 -5.20 52.15 -13.57
CA ASP A 758 -4.23 53.25 -13.70
C ASP A 758 -2.92 52.80 -14.37
N HIS A 759 -2.60 51.51 -14.25
CA HIS A 759 -1.38 50.87 -14.73
C HIS A 759 -1.61 50.00 -15.98
N GLU A 760 -2.33 50.54 -16.98
CA GLU A 760 -2.70 49.82 -18.21
C GLU A 760 -1.47 49.23 -18.94
N MET A 761 -0.42 50.02 -19.09
CA MET A 761 0.77 49.62 -19.85
C MET A 761 1.56 48.52 -19.13
N GLU A 762 1.68 48.62 -17.80
CA GLU A 762 2.31 47.59 -16.98
C GLU A 762 1.50 46.28 -17.03
N ALA A 763 0.17 46.36 -16.95
CA ALA A 763 -0.74 45.21 -17.02
C ALA A 763 -0.66 44.48 -18.37
N LYS A 764 -0.69 45.23 -19.48
CA LYS A 764 -0.59 44.69 -20.85
C LYS A 764 0.80 44.08 -21.12
N CYS A 765 1.88 44.66 -20.59
CA CYS A 765 3.23 44.11 -20.72
C CYS A 765 3.39 42.79 -19.95
N LEU A 766 2.96 42.78 -18.69
CA LEU A 766 3.02 41.61 -17.81
C LEU A 766 2.14 40.46 -18.33
N PHE A 767 1.03 40.78 -19.01
CA PHE A 767 0.17 39.81 -19.72
C PHE A 767 0.92 39.09 -20.85
N VAL A 768 1.63 39.82 -21.70
CA VAL A 768 2.39 39.24 -22.81
C VAL A 768 3.50 38.32 -22.28
N VAL A 769 4.22 38.75 -21.24
CA VAL A 769 5.27 37.94 -20.60
C VAL A 769 4.67 36.67 -19.99
N TYR A 770 3.56 36.78 -19.26
CA TYR A 770 2.87 35.65 -18.66
C TYR A 770 2.40 34.66 -19.73
N MET A 771 1.73 35.13 -20.79
CA MET A 771 1.24 34.27 -21.86
C MET A 771 2.37 33.56 -22.62
N ALA A 772 3.51 34.23 -22.83
CA ALA A 772 4.68 33.60 -23.44
C ALA A 772 5.26 32.48 -22.57
N ILE A 773 5.43 32.74 -21.27
CA ILE A 773 5.94 31.74 -20.30
C ILE A 773 4.97 30.56 -20.20
N VAL A 774 3.68 30.84 -20.06
CA VAL A 774 2.63 29.83 -19.99
C VAL A 774 2.58 29.02 -21.27
N ALA A 775 2.57 29.61 -22.45
CA ALA A 775 2.57 28.87 -23.71
C ALA A 775 3.80 27.95 -23.86
N ILE A 776 5.00 28.45 -23.51
CA ILE A 776 6.24 27.68 -23.57
C ILE A 776 6.22 26.52 -22.56
N LEU A 777 5.75 26.75 -21.33
CA LEU A 777 5.70 25.74 -20.27
C LEU A 777 4.58 24.71 -20.48
N LEU A 778 3.35 25.18 -20.77
CA LEU A 778 2.16 24.35 -20.94
C LEU A 778 2.29 23.39 -22.11
N VAL A 779 2.80 23.87 -23.25
CA VAL A 779 2.83 23.04 -24.46
C VAL A 779 4.07 22.15 -24.46
N ASN A 780 5.26 22.69 -24.19
CA ASN A 780 6.48 21.91 -24.44
C ASN A 780 6.84 20.93 -23.32
N MET A 781 6.66 21.31 -22.05
CA MET A 781 7.00 20.42 -20.93
C MET A 781 5.91 19.37 -20.68
N LEU A 782 4.63 19.76 -20.75
CA LEU A 782 3.51 18.84 -20.53
C LEU A 782 3.47 17.76 -21.64
N ILE A 783 3.57 18.15 -22.91
CA ILE A 783 3.55 17.19 -24.03
C ILE A 783 4.76 16.26 -23.98
N ALA A 784 5.93 16.76 -23.61
CA ALA A 784 7.13 15.93 -23.48
C ALA A 784 7.03 14.90 -22.34
N MET A 785 6.58 15.31 -21.15
CA MET A 785 6.41 14.38 -20.02
C MET A 785 5.30 13.36 -20.29
N MET A 786 4.13 13.83 -20.74
CA MET A 786 3.00 12.95 -21.06
C MET A 786 3.33 11.99 -22.22
N GLY A 787 4.10 12.45 -23.21
CA GLY A 787 4.54 11.64 -24.34
C GLY A 787 5.50 10.52 -23.95
N ASN A 788 6.49 10.81 -23.10
CA ASN A 788 7.44 9.80 -22.61
C ASN A 788 6.75 8.74 -21.73
N THR A 789 5.89 9.17 -20.81
CA THR A 789 5.12 8.25 -19.95
C THR A 789 4.14 7.41 -20.77
N TYR A 790 3.50 8.00 -21.79
CA TYR A 790 2.67 7.27 -22.75
C TYR A 790 3.46 6.18 -23.46
N GLN A 791 4.62 6.51 -24.05
CA GLN A 791 5.44 5.54 -24.80
C GLN A 791 5.88 4.38 -23.90
N LYS A 792 6.41 4.67 -22.71
CA LYS A 792 6.84 3.64 -21.76
C LYS A 792 5.70 2.70 -21.35
N ILE A 793 4.49 3.21 -21.12
CA ILE A 793 3.32 2.38 -20.73
C ILE A 793 2.75 1.64 -21.95
N ALA A 794 2.71 2.26 -23.12
CA ALA A 794 2.21 1.63 -24.35
C ALA A 794 3.11 0.46 -24.80
N GLU A 795 4.42 0.54 -24.55
CA GLU A 795 5.38 -0.54 -24.80
C GLU A 795 5.14 -1.77 -23.91
N THR A 796 4.58 -1.59 -22.71
CA THR A 796 4.20 -2.71 -21.82
C THR A 796 2.90 -3.40 -22.28
N ARG A 797 3.00 -4.17 -23.37
CA ARG A 797 1.89 -4.92 -24.02
C ARG A 797 1.10 -5.82 -23.05
N ASN A 798 1.71 -6.23 -21.93
CA ASN A 798 1.13 -7.13 -20.93
C ASN A 798 0.52 -6.42 -19.70
N GLU A 799 0.57 -5.08 -19.61
CA GLU A 799 0.03 -4.34 -18.46
C GLU A 799 -1.48 -4.58 -18.28
N TRP A 800 -2.23 -4.79 -19.37
CA TRP A 800 -3.65 -5.18 -19.27
C TRP A 800 -3.84 -6.49 -18.50
N GLN A 801 -3.00 -7.51 -18.72
CA GLN A 801 -3.13 -8.80 -18.02
C GLN A 801 -2.95 -8.61 -16.51
N ARG A 802 -1.97 -7.80 -16.09
CA ARG A 802 -1.77 -7.46 -14.67
C ARG A 802 -2.99 -6.78 -14.09
N GLN A 803 -3.60 -5.84 -14.81
CA GLN A 803 -4.81 -5.18 -14.31
C GLN A 803 -6.01 -6.11 -14.22
N TRP A 804 -6.20 -6.97 -15.22
CA TRP A 804 -7.22 -8.00 -15.19
C TRP A 804 -7.01 -8.96 -14.01
N ALA A 805 -5.77 -9.38 -13.76
CA ALA A 805 -5.40 -10.19 -12.61
C ALA A 805 -5.67 -9.48 -11.28
N ARG A 806 -5.33 -8.19 -11.15
CA ARG A 806 -5.66 -7.38 -9.97
C ARG A 806 -7.16 -7.32 -9.72
N ILE A 807 -7.98 -7.17 -10.76
CA ILE A 807 -9.45 -7.18 -10.64
C ILE A 807 -9.93 -8.56 -10.17
N VAL A 808 -9.40 -9.63 -10.76
CA VAL A 808 -9.69 -11.02 -10.36
C VAL A 808 -9.42 -11.20 -8.86
N LEU A 809 -8.23 -10.81 -8.38
CA LEU A 809 -7.88 -10.93 -6.97
C LEU A 809 -8.74 -10.05 -6.07
N VAL A 810 -9.02 -8.79 -6.44
CA VAL A 810 -9.89 -7.90 -5.65
C VAL A 810 -11.32 -8.44 -5.53
N VAL A 811 -11.85 -9.04 -6.59
CA VAL A 811 -13.19 -9.68 -6.57
C VAL A 811 -13.15 -10.98 -5.75
N GLU A 812 -12.08 -11.76 -5.84
CA GLU A 812 -11.88 -12.97 -5.03
C GLU A 812 -11.76 -12.66 -3.53
N ARG A 813 -11.05 -11.57 -3.18
CA ARG A 813 -10.93 -11.08 -1.80
C ARG A 813 -12.29 -10.71 -1.23
N GLY A 814 -13.21 -10.17 -2.03
CA GLY A 814 -14.58 -9.85 -1.60
C GLY A 814 -15.53 -11.04 -1.44
N VAL A 815 -15.08 -12.29 -1.59
CA VAL A 815 -15.88 -13.51 -1.37
C VAL A 815 -15.61 -14.11 0.01
N ALA A 816 -16.64 -14.63 0.69
CA ALA A 816 -16.48 -15.25 2.00
C ALA A 816 -15.59 -16.52 1.93
N PRO A 817 -14.76 -16.82 2.94
CA PRO A 817 -13.80 -17.93 2.91
C PRO A 817 -14.42 -19.31 2.58
N ALA A 818 -15.59 -19.61 3.15
CA ALA A 818 -16.29 -20.87 2.89
C ALA A 818 -16.78 -21.00 1.44
N GLU A 819 -17.27 -19.91 0.85
CA GLU A 819 -17.68 -19.89 -0.56
C GLU A 819 -16.45 -19.97 -1.46
N ARG A 820 -15.35 -19.29 -1.10
CA ARG A 820 -14.08 -19.34 -1.81
C ARG A 820 -13.50 -20.75 -1.87
N LEU A 821 -13.52 -21.47 -0.75
CA LEU A 821 -13.10 -22.88 -0.69
C LEU A 821 -13.96 -23.76 -1.58
N LYS A 822 -15.29 -23.57 -1.59
CA LYS A 822 -16.18 -24.30 -2.51
C LYS A 822 -15.81 -24.02 -3.97
N LYS A 823 -15.50 -22.78 -4.33
CA LYS A 823 -15.07 -22.39 -5.68
C LYS A 823 -13.70 -22.93 -6.07
N LEU A 824 -12.76 -23.05 -5.12
CA LEU A 824 -11.49 -23.75 -5.34
C LEU A 824 -11.70 -25.20 -5.78
N MET A 825 -12.70 -25.89 -5.21
CA MET A 825 -13.02 -27.28 -5.58
C MET A 825 -13.59 -27.41 -7.00
N ASP A 826 -14.18 -26.35 -7.57
CA ASP A 826 -14.77 -26.39 -8.91
C ASP A 826 -13.69 -26.46 -10.02
N TYR A 827 -12.49 -25.88 -9.80
CA TYR A 827 -11.41 -25.87 -10.80
C TYR A 827 -10.16 -26.67 -10.41
N SER A 828 -10.11 -27.25 -9.21
CA SER A 828 -8.97 -28.05 -8.74
C SER A 828 -9.29 -29.55 -8.69
N GLN A 829 -8.28 -30.38 -8.99
CA GLN A 829 -8.38 -31.84 -8.91
C GLN A 829 -7.33 -32.38 -7.91
N PRO A 830 -7.62 -33.48 -7.19
CA PRO A 830 -6.63 -34.10 -6.32
C PRO A 830 -5.54 -34.80 -7.13
N MET A 831 -4.30 -34.66 -6.67
CA MET A 831 -3.09 -35.31 -7.17
C MET A 831 -2.91 -36.68 -6.50
N SER A 832 -1.95 -37.48 -6.99
CA SER A 832 -1.56 -38.76 -6.40
C SER A 832 -1.17 -38.63 -4.91
N ASP A 833 -0.47 -37.55 -4.56
CA ASP A 833 -0.09 -37.17 -3.19
C ASP A 833 -1.26 -36.64 -2.32
N GLY A 834 -2.47 -36.51 -2.87
CA GLY A 834 -3.61 -35.89 -2.19
C GLY A 834 -3.61 -34.35 -2.19
N ARG A 835 -2.51 -33.71 -2.62
CA ARG A 835 -2.45 -32.26 -2.85
C ARG A 835 -3.40 -31.87 -3.99
N ARG A 836 -4.01 -30.68 -3.91
CA ARG A 836 -4.85 -30.16 -5.00
C ARG A 836 -4.01 -29.51 -6.08
N ALA A 837 -4.37 -29.75 -7.33
CA ALA A 837 -3.65 -29.27 -8.50
C ALA A 837 -4.59 -28.70 -9.56
N LEU A 838 -4.08 -27.76 -10.36
CA LEU A 838 -4.69 -27.32 -11.61
C LEU A 838 -4.24 -28.24 -12.73
N VAL A 839 -5.21 -28.88 -13.38
CA VAL A 839 -4.94 -29.82 -14.47
C VAL A 839 -5.08 -29.08 -15.79
N LEU A 840 -3.99 -29.00 -16.54
CA LEU A 840 -3.93 -28.33 -17.83
C LEU A 840 -3.59 -29.32 -18.94
N ARG A 841 -4.09 -29.03 -20.13
CA ARG A 841 -3.71 -29.73 -21.36
C ARG A 841 -2.76 -28.81 -22.12
N LEU A 842 -1.51 -29.22 -22.20
CA LEU A 842 -0.44 -28.46 -22.82
C LEU A 842 -0.11 -29.05 -24.18
N HIS A 843 0.21 -28.18 -25.13
CA HIS A 843 0.84 -28.61 -26.37
C HIS A 843 2.35 -28.46 -26.21
N GLN A 844 3.08 -29.55 -26.34
CA GLN A 844 4.53 -29.59 -26.14
C GLN A 844 5.22 -29.87 -27.47
N SER A 845 6.28 -29.11 -27.72
CA SER A 845 7.24 -29.36 -28.79
C SER A 845 8.04 -30.64 -28.52
N GLU A 846 8.83 -31.13 -29.47
CA GLU A 846 9.69 -32.31 -29.21
C GLU A 846 10.82 -31.98 -28.21
N GLU A 847 11.35 -30.76 -28.23
CA GLU A 847 12.38 -30.28 -27.29
C GLU A 847 11.85 -30.28 -25.84
N ASP A 848 10.64 -29.76 -25.62
CA ASP A 848 9.98 -29.79 -24.31
C ASP A 848 9.83 -31.22 -23.75
N LYS A 849 9.73 -32.23 -24.62
CA LYS A 849 9.60 -33.64 -24.19
C LYS A 849 10.93 -34.21 -23.74
N GLU A 850 12.03 -33.81 -24.37
CA GLU A 850 13.38 -34.23 -23.97
C GLU A 850 13.69 -33.66 -22.59
N ASP A 851 13.49 -32.36 -22.40
CA ASP A 851 13.64 -31.68 -21.10
C ASP A 851 12.79 -32.38 -20.02
N MET A 852 11.57 -32.80 -20.36
CA MET A 852 10.72 -33.49 -19.40
C MET A 852 11.19 -34.88 -19.03
N LYS A 853 11.84 -35.57 -19.96
CA LYS A 853 12.42 -36.87 -19.66
C LYS A 853 13.59 -36.71 -18.69
N GLU A 854 14.41 -35.68 -18.87
CA GLU A 854 15.51 -35.34 -17.97
C GLU A 854 14.99 -34.99 -16.57
N ILE A 855 13.98 -34.11 -16.47
CA ILE A 855 13.36 -33.77 -15.18
C ILE A 855 12.77 -35.01 -14.49
N LEU A 856 12.15 -35.92 -15.24
CA LEU A 856 11.61 -37.15 -14.66
C LEU A 856 12.71 -38.06 -14.09
N GLU A 857 13.85 -38.16 -14.78
CA GLU A 857 15.02 -38.90 -14.30
C GLU A 857 15.59 -38.25 -13.03
N MET A 858 15.74 -36.93 -13.05
CA MET A 858 16.16 -36.09 -11.93
C MET A 858 15.27 -36.30 -10.68
N LYS A 859 13.94 -36.37 -10.85
CA LYS A 859 13.01 -36.65 -9.74
C LYS A 859 13.23 -38.04 -9.14
N ARG A 860 13.48 -39.05 -9.97
CA ARG A 860 13.71 -40.44 -9.51
C ARG A 860 15.01 -40.54 -8.72
N THR A 861 16.07 -39.87 -9.16
CA THR A 861 17.33 -39.82 -8.42
C THR A 861 17.18 -39.05 -7.11
N HIS A 862 16.53 -37.88 -7.14
CA HIS A 862 16.17 -37.08 -5.97
C HIS A 862 15.45 -37.91 -4.91
N GLU A 863 14.34 -38.57 -5.25
CA GLU A 863 13.57 -39.35 -4.28
C GLU A 863 14.40 -40.46 -3.62
N ARG A 864 15.25 -41.13 -4.41
CA ARG A 864 16.10 -42.22 -3.92
C ARG A 864 17.14 -41.69 -2.93
N LEU A 865 17.80 -40.58 -3.26
CA LEU A 865 18.82 -39.96 -2.41
C LEU A 865 18.20 -39.31 -1.17
N TYR A 866 17.08 -38.61 -1.32
CA TYR A 866 16.31 -38.04 -0.22
C TYR A 866 15.88 -39.11 0.79
N LYS A 867 15.29 -40.23 0.33
CA LYS A 867 14.90 -41.36 1.21
C LYS A 867 16.11 -41.94 1.94
N LYS A 868 17.25 -42.10 1.25
CA LYS A 868 18.50 -42.60 1.85
C LYS A 868 19.04 -41.65 2.92
N ARG A 869 19.02 -40.35 2.66
CA ARG A 869 19.45 -39.31 3.61
C ARG A 869 18.54 -39.27 4.83
N MET A 870 17.22 -39.24 4.64
CA MET A 870 16.25 -39.25 5.75
C MET A 870 16.38 -40.50 6.62
N ALA A 871 16.66 -41.66 6.03
CA ALA A 871 16.96 -42.88 6.78
C ALA A 871 18.24 -42.77 7.61
N ARG A 872 19.28 -42.08 7.11
CA ARG A 872 20.52 -41.82 7.85
C ARG A 872 20.28 -40.87 9.02
N VAL A 873 19.62 -39.74 8.77
CA VAL A 873 19.29 -38.74 9.82
C VAL A 873 18.44 -39.38 10.93
N LYS A 874 17.48 -40.24 10.56
CA LYS A 874 16.67 -40.98 11.53
C LYS A 874 17.53 -41.88 12.42
N LYS A 875 18.48 -42.63 11.84
CA LYS A 875 19.41 -43.48 12.61
C LYS A 875 20.32 -42.67 13.53
N GLU A 876 20.82 -41.52 13.06
CA GLU A 876 21.66 -40.63 13.87
C GLU A 876 20.86 -40.06 15.06
N ARG A 877 19.61 -39.64 14.84
CA ARG A 877 18.72 -39.22 15.94
C ARG A 877 18.46 -40.33 16.94
N GLU A 878 18.18 -41.55 16.47
CA GLU A 878 17.99 -42.72 17.34
C GLU A 878 19.26 -43.01 18.17
N HIS A 879 20.45 -42.88 17.57
CA HIS A 879 21.72 -43.05 18.27
C HIS A 879 21.93 -42.00 19.36
N ILE A 880 21.68 -40.72 19.05
CA ILE A 880 21.80 -39.61 20.02
C ILE A 880 20.83 -39.81 21.18
N ILE A 881 19.60 -40.23 20.91
CA ILE A 881 18.62 -40.52 21.96
C ILE A 881 19.12 -41.65 22.87
N ILE A 882 19.65 -42.73 22.30
CA ILE A 882 20.21 -43.86 23.07
C ILE A 882 21.41 -43.42 23.91
N GLU A 883 22.29 -42.55 23.38
CA GLU A 883 23.41 -41.99 24.13
C GLU A 883 22.97 -41.02 25.22
N SER A 884 21.92 -40.23 24.99
CA SER A 884 21.39 -39.30 26.02
C SER A 884 20.66 -39.99 27.18
N VAL A 885 20.22 -41.24 26.97
CA VAL A 885 19.54 -42.08 27.98
C VAL A 885 20.54 -42.93 28.78
N LYS A 886 21.79 -43.08 28.29
CA LYS A 886 22.89 -43.74 29.01
C LYS A 886 23.69 -42.73 29.80
#